data_AF-W2GNE4-F1
#
_entry.id   AF-W2GNE4-F1
#
_cell.length_a   1.000
_cell.length_b   1.000
_cell.length_c   1.000
_cell.angle_alpha   90.00
_cell.angle_beta   90.00
_cell.angle_gamma   90.00
#
_symmetry.space_group_name_H-M   'P 1'
#
loop_
_entity.id
_entity.type
_entity.pdbx_description
1 polymer ?
#
loop_
_entity_poly.entity_id
_entity_poly.type
_entity_poly.pdbx_seq_one_letter_code
_entity_poly.pdbx_strand_id
1 'polypeptide(L)'
;MRSMTFVSWVAVMLTIVAVSTVQAASKNTTGSTYPTKSGIEIWVDPATPKDRQTYISSRGRKWDLVMSDEFNTKNRSFRPGDDHVWTSLEKPDGVNGALELYSHNMTSTACDDDDTCYFYIKTMDEVNVIRVYNMYTRPAGYQNAYFWYRAAMVQSWNKFCFQGGMLEVRAQLPGAVTEASGNPDLALGKSGKVKTAKFYPTWPGIWMMGNLGRAIFSASTNRMWPFSYNRCEPEVFNPENQRINACNDNPGYGMHPNQGRGAPEIDLLEGGGLAISSSLQIAPGMPLDYRLFPADRKGADVTNPYCVFTYDCLTPGANMIDVPTAYYKKERGHKSWYQGLRYGANNQCQQVSSEKQDYDTVAASVKAGIKQNTCTVDTCPASGDVNGELSFIDDTKTAHWGINSNGTCYPLMNSYMGAYLCDPDNTDKNCEKPRNSTTPKTNTMKPFNYQMDAISSNWPIHLGGYLGYLNYQIEWVTGKNGYVRWMLDGAPLFEVTTEAFSNVPQNSKKDNPQKVMLEEPMYMIFNVALSRSWGTTPPNPGMECRGDGNDPVANAICDSFPMYMKIDYIRVYQDRGDDLEDDNYMSLGCDPATHPTKKWIDGHIDEYVDDDNPWKEVSGKAFCKIDDDCTIGGNVGTTALKTGKCVKNRCQCTYSTSWGGPRCTTALSGSTSTSASSLSNRAYGPPMGLSMGIAAVIVFLSCVSVYMSMLSMKKQAALLTKTTAQAKMAGSIDDGSVNPHGNSTGQRPKDNYSQNFV
;
A
#
# COMPACT_ATOMS: atom_id res chain seq x y z
N MET A 1 33.90 3.86 78.72
CA MET A 1 33.00 4.96 78.32
C MET A 1 32.71 4.86 76.83
N ARG A 2 31.45 4.63 76.44
CA ARG A 2 30.79 5.23 75.25
C ARG A 2 29.40 4.61 75.07
N SER A 3 28.40 5.35 75.52
CA SER A 3 27.01 5.22 75.07
C SER A 3 26.91 5.76 73.65
N MET A 4 26.32 5.00 72.73
CA MET A 4 25.71 5.37 71.43
C MET A 4 26.01 4.29 70.37
N THR A 5 25.15 3.28 70.25
CA THR A 5 24.93 2.49 69.01
C THR A 5 23.72 1.57 69.22
N PHE A 6 22.52 2.15 69.22
CA PHE A 6 21.27 1.38 69.11
C PHE A 6 20.21 2.16 68.30
N VAL A 7 20.65 2.86 67.25
CA VAL A 7 19.79 3.49 66.24
C VAL A 7 20.50 3.42 64.88
N SER A 8 20.66 2.22 64.31
CA SER A 8 21.21 2.08 62.94
C SER A 8 20.72 0.86 62.15
N TRP A 9 19.75 0.07 62.65
CA TRP A 9 19.29 -1.16 61.96
C TRP A 9 17.85 -1.12 61.44
N VAL A 10 17.19 0.05 61.49
CA VAL A 10 15.85 0.24 60.90
C VAL A 10 15.89 1.16 59.66
N ALA A 11 17.02 1.82 59.38
CA ALA A 11 17.15 2.78 58.28
C ALA A 11 17.74 2.20 56.97
N VAL A 12 18.18 0.93 56.94
CA VAL A 12 18.87 0.33 55.78
C VAL A 12 17.92 -0.48 54.86
N MET A 13 16.65 -0.63 55.23
CA MET A 13 15.63 -1.33 54.42
C MET A 13 14.70 -0.39 53.64
N LEU A 14 15.02 0.91 53.53
CA LEU A 14 14.11 1.92 52.96
C LEU A 14 14.74 2.86 51.91
N THR A 15 15.93 2.57 51.40
CA THR A 15 16.60 3.41 50.39
C THR A 15 17.26 2.60 49.28
N ILE A 16 16.46 1.80 48.56
CA ILE A 16 16.72 1.49 47.14
C ILE A 16 15.38 1.55 46.41
N VAL A 17 14.83 2.76 46.29
CA VAL A 17 13.97 3.10 45.15
C VAL A 17 14.81 4.03 44.30
N ALA A 18 15.70 3.45 43.50
CA ALA A 18 16.27 4.16 42.39
C ALA A 18 15.11 4.45 41.43
N VAL A 19 14.56 5.66 41.51
CA VAL A 19 13.77 6.23 40.42
C VAL A 19 14.74 6.50 39.29
N SER A 20 15.12 5.44 38.57
CA SER A 20 15.55 5.59 37.19
C SER A 20 14.32 6.05 36.43
N THR A 21 14.15 7.36 36.29
CA THR A 21 13.41 7.95 35.17
C THR A 21 14.16 7.54 33.91
N VAL A 22 13.93 6.32 33.45
CA VAL A 22 14.07 6.02 32.04
C VAL A 22 12.98 6.90 31.41
N GLN A 23 13.40 8.04 30.85
CA GLN A 23 12.66 8.60 29.73
C GLN A 23 12.64 7.48 28.69
N ALA A 24 11.61 6.64 28.78
CA ALA A 24 11.26 5.73 27.72
C ALA A 24 10.86 6.66 26.57
N ALA A 25 11.83 7.02 25.74
CA ALA A 25 11.54 7.40 24.38
C ALA A 25 10.59 6.32 23.86
N SER A 26 9.37 6.71 23.51
CA SER A 26 8.34 5.83 22.98
C SER A 26 8.82 5.28 21.64
N LYS A 27 9.66 4.24 21.70
CA LYS A 27 9.91 3.34 20.59
C LYS A 27 8.69 2.45 20.44
N ASN A 28 7.63 3.04 19.91
CA ASN A 28 6.48 2.31 19.37
C ASN A 28 6.94 1.65 18.08
N THR A 29 7.47 0.43 18.24
CA THR A 29 7.73 -0.49 17.16
C THR A 29 6.46 -1.32 16.96
N THR A 30 6.08 -1.53 15.70
CA THR A 30 5.37 -2.77 15.34
C THR A 30 6.16 -3.92 15.96
N GLY A 31 5.46 -4.83 16.62
CA GLY A 31 6.09 -5.99 17.24
C GLY A 31 7.14 -6.63 16.35
N SER A 32 8.26 -7.09 16.90
CA SER A 32 9.22 -7.85 16.09
C SER A 32 8.52 -9.09 15.52
N THR A 33 8.51 -9.22 14.19
CA THR A 33 8.00 -10.41 13.49
C THR A 33 9.12 -11.42 13.34
N TYR A 34 8.84 -12.65 13.75
CA TYR A 34 9.77 -13.77 13.67
C TYR A 34 9.39 -14.73 12.53
N PRO A 35 10.35 -15.47 11.96
CA PRO A 35 10.06 -16.49 10.96
C PRO A 35 9.17 -17.59 11.55
N THR A 36 8.37 -18.23 10.70
CA THR A 36 7.59 -19.41 11.06
C THR A 36 8.49 -20.62 11.29
N LYS A 37 8.01 -21.60 12.05
CA LYS A 37 8.74 -22.86 12.26
C LYS A 37 8.80 -23.73 11.01
N SER A 38 7.78 -23.69 10.15
CA SER A 38 7.78 -24.43 8.89
C SER A 38 8.63 -23.79 7.79
N GLY A 39 9.02 -22.52 7.95
CA GLY A 39 9.73 -21.75 6.93
C GLY A 39 8.82 -21.11 5.88
N ILE A 40 7.49 -21.26 5.98
CA ILE A 40 6.55 -20.52 5.14
C ILE A 40 6.60 -19.03 5.47
N GLU A 41 6.59 -18.20 4.43
CA GLU A 41 6.58 -16.74 4.56
C GLU A 41 5.28 -16.22 5.19
N ILE A 42 5.36 -15.04 5.81
CA ILE A 42 4.27 -14.47 6.64
C ILE A 42 2.96 -14.30 5.88
N TRP A 43 3.03 -13.92 4.61
CA TRP A 43 1.89 -13.57 3.77
C TRP A 43 1.64 -14.53 2.60
N VAL A 44 2.37 -15.64 2.54
CA VAL A 44 2.23 -16.63 1.46
C VAL A 44 1.17 -17.66 1.81
N ASP A 45 0.22 -17.89 0.92
CA ASP A 45 -0.76 -18.96 1.00
C ASP A 45 -0.05 -20.33 0.82
N PRO A 46 -0.17 -21.29 1.77
CA PRO A 46 0.38 -22.63 1.62
C PRO A 46 -0.20 -23.42 0.43
N ALA A 47 -1.30 -22.96 -0.17
CA ALA A 47 -1.87 -23.51 -1.40
C ALA A 47 -1.11 -23.08 -2.66
N THR A 48 -0.26 -22.04 -2.61
CA THR A 48 0.49 -21.59 -3.79
C THR A 48 1.37 -22.72 -4.33
N PRO A 49 1.33 -23.00 -5.66
CA PRO A 49 2.12 -24.05 -6.26
C PRO A 49 3.64 -23.91 -6.02
N LYS A 50 4.35 -25.05 -5.94
CA LYS A 50 5.79 -25.08 -5.65
C LYS A 50 6.64 -24.46 -6.76
N ASP A 51 6.19 -24.52 -8.00
CA ASP A 51 6.81 -23.92 -9.18
C ASP A 51 6.51 -22.41 -9.31
N ARG A 52 5.75 -21.84 -8.38
CA ARG A 52 5.39 -20.41 -8.33
C ARG A 52 5.97 -19.68 -7.12
N GLN A 53 7.00 -20.25 -6.48
CA GLN A 53 7.67 -19.62 -5.33
C GLN A 53 8.70 -18.56 -5.74
N THR A 54 9.03 -18.47 -7.03
CA THR A 54 10.05 -17.57 -7.55
C THR A 54 9.64 -17.04 -8.91
N TYR A 55 10.11 -15.85 -9.25
CA TYR A 55 9.92 -15.19 -10.53
C TYR A 55 11.27 -14.69 -11.06
N ILE A 56 11.46 -14.69 -12.39
CA ILE A 56 12.61 -14.05 -13.03
C ILE A 56 12.10 -12.75 -13.65
N SER A 57 12.63 -11.62 -13.18
CA SER A 57 12.23 -10.31 -13.69
C SER A 57 12.61 -10.13 -15.14
N SER A 58 12.01 -9.14 -15.79
CA SER A 58 12.33 -8.72 -17.16
C SER A 58 13.79 -8.30 -17.35
N ARG A 59 14.52 -8.09 -16.25
CA ARG A 59 15.94 -7.75 -16.22
C ARG A 59 16.81 -8.89 -15.68
N GLY A 60 16.26 -10.11 -15.59
CA GLY A 60 16.99 -11.35 -15.29
C GLY A 60 17.26 -11.62 -13.81
N ARG A 61 16.77 -10.78 -12.89
CA ARG A 61 16.95 -11.00 -11.44
C ARG A 61 15.89 -11.95 -10.90
N LYS A 62 16.30 -12.84 -10.00
CA LYS A 62 15.41 -13.78 -9.34
C LYS A 62 14.73 -13.11 -8.15
N TRP A 63 13.41 -13.09 -8.14
CA TRP A 63 12.58 -12.56 -7.05
C TRP A 63 11.85 -13.69 -6.36
N ASP A 64 11.76 -13.64 -5.03
CA ASP A 64 11.09 -14.66 -4.21
C ASP A 64 9.65 -14.24 -3.93
N LEU A 65 8.74 -15.21 -3.87
CA LEU A 65 7.34 -14.99 -3.51
C LEU A 65 7.26 -14.50 -2.05
N VAL A 66 6.61 -13.35 -1.85
CA VAL A 66 6.50 -12.72 -0.53
C VAL A 66 5.06 -12.62 -0.02
N MET A 67 4.08 -12.63 -0.92
CA MET A 67 2.66 -12.68 -0.59
C MET A 67 1.90 -13.45 -1.68
N SER A 68 0.93 -14.23 -1.28
CA SER A 68 -0.03 -14.82 -2.20
C SER A 68 -1.39 -15.05 -1.52
N ASP A 69 -2.44 -14.99 -2.32
CA ASP A 69 -3.77 -15.46 -1.97
C ASP A 69 -4.35 -16.19 -3.18
N GLU A 70 -4.59 -17.49 -3.03
CA GLU A 70 -5.10 -18.35 -4.11
C GLU A 70 -6.63 -18.48 -4.05
N PHE A 71 -7.30 -17.78 -3.12
CA PHE A 71 -8.77 -17.75 -2.96
C PHE A 71 -9.50 -19.10 -2.86
N ASN A 72 -8.77 -20.19 -2.58
CA ASN A 72 -9.23 -21.58 -2.52
C ASN A 72 -10.12 -21.96 -1.33
N THR A 73 -10.66 -20.98 -0.61
CA THR A 73 -11.60 -21.21 0.50
C THR A 73 -12.91 -20.53 0.18
N LYS A 74 -13.97 -21.30 -0.04
CA LYS A 74 -15.33 -20.80 -0.34
C LYS A 74 -15.93 -19.99 0.81
N ASN A 75 -16.80 -19.03 0.48
CA ASN A 75 -17.59 -18.22 1.41
C ASN A 75 -16.74 -17.39 2.41
N ARG A 76 -15.60 -16.84 1.98
CA ARG A 76 -14.82 -15.91 2.81
C ARG A 76 -15.58 -14.61 3.05
N SER A 77 -15.51 -14.12 4.29
CA SER A 77 -15.94 -12.76 4.63
C SER A 77 -14.74 -11.82 4.59
N PHE A 78 -14.94 -10.65 4.01
CA PHE A 78 -13.94 -9.58 3.94
C PHE A 78 -14.30 -8.38 4.81
N ARG A 79 -15.28 -8.51 5.70
CA ARG A 79 -15.64 -7.43 6.64
C ARG A 79 -14.44 -7.04 7.52
N PRO A 80 -14.42 -5.81 8.08
CA PRO A 80 -13.40 -5.39 9.02
C PRO A 80 -13.16 -6.39 10.15
N GLY A 81 -11.95 -6.95 10.17
CA GLY A 81 -11.48 -7.93 11.14
C GLY A 81 -11.61 -9.39 10.71
N ASP A 82 -12.32 -9.71 9.62
CA ASP A 82 -12.62 -11.08 9.23
C ASP A 82 -11.49 -11.77 8.47
N ASP A 83 -10.78 -11.04 7.60
CA ASP A 83 -9.65 -11.54 6.83
C ASP A 83 -8.31 -10.87 7.21
N HIS A 84 -7.24 -11.65 7.17
CA HIS A 84 -5.88 -11.25 7.53
C HIS A 84 -5.22 -10.26 6.58
N VAL A 85 -5.58 -10.26 5.29
CA VAL A 85 -5.02 -9.34 4.27
C VAL A 85 -6.05 -8.30 3.88
N TRP A 86 -7.26 -8.75 3.57
CA TRP A 86 -8.24 -7.95 2.83
C TRP A 86 -9.32 -7.35 3.73
N THR A 87 -9.84 -6.19 3.34
CA THR A 87 -10.98 -5.53 3.99
C THR A 87 -11.87 -4.90 2.93
N SER A 88 -13.13 -5.33 2.83
CA SER A 88 -14.14 -4.67 2.02
C SER A 88 -14.67 -3.41 2.70
N LEU A 89 -15.25 -2.50 1.93
CA LEU A 89 -15.83 -1.25 2.41
C LEU A 89 -17.36 -1.20 2.30
N GLU A 90 -17.98 -0.36 3.12
CA GLU A 90 -19.40 0.03 3.09
C GLU A 90 -19.48 1.55 2.98
N LYS A 91 -19.51 2.09 1.77
CA LYS A 91 -19.43 3.54 1.53
C LYS A 91 -19.89 3.92 0.11
N PRO A 92 -20.58 5.05 -0.09
CA PRO A 92 -20.72 5.65 -1.41
C PRO A 92 -19.36 6.10 -1.96
N ASP A 93 -19.15 5.95 -3.27
CA ASP A 93 -18.13 6.71 -3.96
C ASP A 93 -18.65 8.13 -4.22
N GLY A 94 -18.01 9.12 -3.61
CA GLY A 94 -18.41 10.53 -3.68
C GLY A 94 -17.75 11.31 -4.83
N VAL A 95 -16.89 10.68 -5.63
CA VAL A 95 -16.13 11.34 -6.70
C VAL A 95 -16.52 10.80 -8.09
N ASN A 96 -15.95 11.41 -9.14
CA ASN A 96 -16.03 10.90 -10.52
C ASN A 96 -17.44 10.63 -11.08
N GLY A 97 -18.47 11.26 -10.53
CA GLY A 97 -19.85 11.04 -10.95
C GLY A 97 -20.34 9.60 -10.76
N ALA A 98 -19.78 8.90 -9.77
CA ALA A 98 -20.09 7.51 -9.44
C ALA A 98 -21.59 7.28 -9.24
N LEU A 99 -22.02 6.05 -9.53
CA LEU A 99 -23.41 5.62 -9.57
C LEU A 99 -23.68 4.45 -8.63
N GLU A 100 -22.65 3.92 -7.97
CA GLU A 100 -22.69 2.76 -7.10
C GLU A 100 -22.46 3.07 -5.62
N LEU A 101 -23.04 2.23 -4.76
CA LEU A 101 -22.59 2.06 -3.38
C LEU A 101 -21.67 0.85 -3.27
N TYR A 102 -20.53 1.02 -2.60
CA TYR A 102 -19.71 -0.11 -2.20
C TYR A 102 -20.26 -0.76 -0.94
N SER A 103 -20.36 -2.09 -0.95
CA SER A 103 -20.92 -2.85 0.17
C SER A 103 -20.17 -4.14 0.46
N HIS A 104 -20.10 -4.50 1.74
CA HIS A 104 -19.38 -5.72 2.15
C HIS A 104 -19.96 -7.00 1.55
N ASN A 105 -21.28 -7.07 1.38
CA ASN A 105 -22.00 -8.26 0.89
C ASN A 105 -21.91 -8.46 -0.62
N MET A 106 -21.28 -7.55 -1.36
CA MET A 106 -20.98 -7.69 -2.78
C MET A 106 -19.64 -8.40 -3.04
N THR A 107 -19.00 -8.91 -1.99
CA THR A 107 -17.75 -9.67 -2.07
C THR A 107 -17.87 -11.02 -1.38
N SER A 108 -17.26 -12.04 -1.95
CA SER A 108 -17.01 -13.32 -1.30
C SER A 108 -16.04 -14.14 -2.16
N THR A 109 -15.84 -15.39 -1.79
CA THR A 109 -15.23 -16.41 -2.64
C THR A 109 -16.26 -17.48 -3.01
N ALA A 110 -16.20 -17.94 -4.25
CA ALA A 110 -17.02 -19.03 -4.77
C ALA A 110 -16.11 -20.05 -5.47
N CYS A 111 -16.68 -21.20 -5.85
CA CYS A 111 -15.99 -22.16 -6.69
C CYS A 111 -16.94 -22.59 -7.81
N ASP A 112 -16.41 -22.71 -9.02
CA ASP A 112 -17.12 -23.24 -10.19
C ASP A 112 -17.24 -24.78 -10.08
N ASP A 113 -17.98 -25.42 -10.98
CA ASP A 113 -18.26 -26.87 -10.95
C ASP A 113 -17.01 -27.75 -11.12
N ASP A 114 -15.91 -27.17 -11.61
CA ASP A 114 -14.61 -27.83 -11.76
C ASP A 114 -13.71 -27.68 -10.51
N ASP A 115 -14.28 -27.26 -9.38
CA ASP A 115 -13.62 -26.95 -8.12
C ASP A 115 -12.62 -25.78 -8.17
N THR A 116 -12.56 -25.03 -9.28
CA THR A 116 -11.77 -23.78 -9.34
C THR A 116 -12.45 -22.72 -8.48
N CYS A 117 -11.78 -22.34 -7.39
CA CYS A 117 -12.25 -21.29 -6.51
C CYS A 117 -11.69 -19.92 -6.90
N TYR A 118 -12.45 -18.87 -6.64
CA TYR A 118 -12.10 -17.50 -7.00
C TYR A 118 -12.73 -16.51 -6.02
N PHE A 119 -12.08 -15.37 -5.86
CA PHE A 119 -12.71 -14.18 -5.29
C PHE A 119 -13.61 -13.53 -6.33
N TYR A 120 -14.72 -12.92 -5.89
CA TYR A 120 -15.54 -12.10 -6.77
C TYR A 120 -15.96 -10.77 -6.16
N ILE A 121 -16.10 -9.77 -7.03
CA ILE A 121 -16.96 -8.60 -6.81
C ILE A 121 -18.22 -8.80 -7.65
N LYS A 122 -19.36 -8.75 -6.99
CA LYS A 122 -20.69 -8.77 -7.60
C LYS A 122 -21.15 -7.33 -7.81
N THR A 123 -21.59 -6.99 -9.01
CA THR A 123 -22.24 -5.72 -9.32
C THR A 123 -23.69 -5.97 -9.68
N MET A 124 -24.61 -5.17 -9.14
CA MET A 124 -26.05 -5.27 -9.43
C MET A 124 -26.64 -3.89 -9.75
N ASP A 125 -27.69 -3.86 -10.56
CA ASP A 125 -28.58 -2.71 -10.68
C ASP A 125 -29.52 -2.68 -9.46
N GLU A 126 -29.32 -1.70 -8.59
CA GLU A 126 -30.08 -1.58 -7.35
C GLU A 126 -30.20 -0.12 -6.95
N VAL A 127 -31.43 0.38 -6.89
CA VAL A 127 -31.70 1.77 -6.50
C VAL A 127 -31.50 1.95 -5.01
N ASN A 128 -30.61 2.87 -4.68
CA ASN A 128 -30.21 3.22 -3.35
C ASN A 128 -30.32 4.73 -3.15
N VAL A 129 -30.89 5.13 -2.02
CA VAL A 129 -31.04 6.55 -1.66
C VAL A 129 -30.43 6.77 -0.29
N ILE A 130 -29.41 7.61 -0.23
CA ILE A 130 -28.78 8.02 1.02
C ILE A 130 -29.00 9.52 1.26
N ARG A 131 -29.19 9.89 2.52
CA ARG A 131 -29.36 11.29 2.91
C ARG A 131 -28.02 11.86 3.33
N VAL A 132 -27.46 12.76 2.52
CA VAL A 132 -26.14 13.36 2.74
C VAL A 132 -26.26 14.82 3.14
N TYR A 133 -25.35 15.30 3.99
CA TYR A 133 -25.24 16.73 4.29
C TYR A 133 -24.33 17.39 3.26
N ASN A 134 -24.88 18.29 2.46
CA ASN A 134 -24.13 19.03 1.46
C ASN A 134 -23.70 20.39 2.04
N MET A 135 -22.42 20.50 2.42
CA MET A 135 -21.83 21.75 2.90
C MET A 135 -21.58 22.78 1.80
N TYR A 136 -21.67 22.38 0.52
CA TYR A 136 -21.38 23.22 -0.65
C TYR A 136 -22.62 23.94 -1.21
N THR A 137 -23.84 23.54 -0.82
CA THR A 137 -25.06 24.29 -1.19
C THR A 137 -25.22 25.55 -0.34
N ARG A 138 -26.03 26.50 -0.81
CA ARG A 138 -26.33 27.75 -0.09
C ARG A 138 -27.85 27.93 0.00
N PRO A 139 -28.48 27.68 1.16
CA PRO A 139 -27.89 27.23 2.43
C PRO A 139 -27.37 25.79 2.38
N ALA A 140 -26.42 25.46 3.27
CA ALA A 140 -25.98 24.08 3.46
C ALA A 140 -27.13 23.27 4.08
N GLY A 141 -27.28 22.02 3.66
CA GLY A 141 -28.43 21.23 4.09
C GLY A 141 -28.37 19.77 3.65
N TYR A 142 -29.32 19.00 4.18
CA TYR A 142 -29.46 17.61 3.78
C TYR A 142 -30.14 17.50 2.41
N GLN A 143 -29.60 16.62 1.57
CA GLN A 143 -30.18 16.26 0.28
C GLN A 143 -30.14 14.73 0.09
N ASN A 144 -31.02 14.23 -0.76
CA ASN A 144 -30.98 12.84 -1.19
C ASN A 144 -29.96 12.67 -2.31
N ALA A 145 -29.06 11.71 -2.16
CA ALA A 145 -28.17 11.25 -3.21
C ALA A 145 -28.64 9.87 -3.68
N TYR A 146 -28.77 9.71 -4.99
CA TYR A 146 -29.22 8.48 -5.64
C TYR A 146 -28.03 7.73 -6.21
N PHE A 147 -27.99 6.44 -5.92
CA PHE A 147 -27.06 5.47 -6.48
C PHE A 147 -27.91 4.39 -7.12
N TRP A 148 -27.62 4.02 -8.36
CA TRP A 148 -28.45 3.12 -9.16
C TRP A 148 -27.89 1.71 -9.21
N TYR A 149 -26.71 1.52 -8.63
CA TYR A 149 -26.00 0.26 -8.62
C TYR A 149 -25.44 -0.02 -7.22
N ARG A 150 -25.14 -1.29 -6.96
CA ARG A 150 -24.36 -1.71 -5.80
C ARG A 150 -23.19 -2.57 -6.29
N ALA A 151 -22.01 -2.33 -5.73
CA ALA A 151 -20.78 -3.03 -6.06
C ALA A 151 -19.90 -3.18 -4.80
N ALA A 152 -18.60 -3.40 -4.97
CA ALA A 152 -17.66 -3.43 -3.85
C ALA A 152 -16.29 -2.84 -4.19
N MET A 153 -15.62 -2.40 -3.12
CA MET A 153 -14.20 -2.09 -3.06
C MET A 153 -13.58 -2.88 -1.91
N VAL A 154 -12.41 -3.45 -2.13
CA VAL A 154 -11.61 -4.21 -1.15
C VAL A 154 -10.19 -3.66 -1.12
N GLN A 155 -9.62 -3.55 0.07
CA GLN A 155 -8.32 -2.94 0.31
C GLN A 155 -7.45 -3.82 1.23
N SER A 156 -6.14 -3.82 1.02
CA SER A 156 -5.16 -4.31 2.01
C SER A 156 -4.64 -3.20 2.94
N TRP A 157 -5.29 -2.03 2.93
CA TRP A 157 -4.83 -0.80 3.59
C TRP A 157 -4.38 -1.04 5.04
N ASN A 158 -3.15 -0.59 5.33
CA ASN A 158 -2.52 -0.68 6.65
C ASN A 158 -2.56 -2.09 7.28
N LYS A 159 -2.66 -3.15 6.45
CA LYS A 159 -2.49 -4.56 6.83
C LYS A 159 -1.32 -5.17 6.07
N PHE A 160 -1.39 -5.14 4.75
CA PHE A 160 -0.32 -5.55 3.85
C PHE A 160 -0.02 -4.43 2.88
N CYS A 161 1.24 -4.00 2.88
CA CYS A 161 1.79 -3.06 1.94
C CYS A 161 3.17 -3.55 1.50
N PHE A 162 3.66 -3.02 0.38
CA PHE A 162 5.00 -3.29 -0.10
C PHE A 162 5.55 -2.08 -0.85
N GLN A 163 6.87 -1.95 -0.88
CA GLN A 163 7.61 -1.04 -1.75
C GLN A 163 8.30 -1.89 -2.81
N GLY A 164 8.07 -1.63 -4.10
CA GLY A 164 8.68 -2.39 -5.19
C GLY A 164 8.31 -3.88 -5.22
N GLY A 165 8.47 -4.51 -6.39
CA GLY A 165 8.23 -5.92 -6.60
C GLY A 165 7.44 -6.20 -7.87
N MET A 166 7.13 -7.46 -8.10
CA MET A 166 6.26 -7.90 -9.17
C MET A 166 4.91 -8.29 -8.58
N LEU A 167 3.84 -7.63 -9.03
CA LEU A 167 2.46 -7.99 -8.74
C LEU A 167 1.88 -8.74 -9.94
N GLU A 168 1.40 -9.96 -9.73
CA GLU A 168 0.65 -10.75 -10.70
C GLU A 168 -0.76 -11.00 -10.17
N VAL A 169 -1.76 -10.64 -10.96
CA VAL A 169 -3.17 -10.88 -10.66
C VAL A 169 -3.82 -11.59 -11.83
N ARG A 170 -4.40 -12.76 -11.56
CA ARG A 170 -5.15 -13.51 -12.56
C ARG A 170 -6.64 -13.21 -12.42
N ALA A 171 -7.19 -12.45 -13.36
CA ALA A 171 -8.54 -11.91 -13.24
C ALA A 171 -9.37 -12.04 -14.53
N GLN A 172 -10.69 -12.09 -14.36
CA GLN A 172 -11.69 -11.99 -15.41
C GLN A 172 -12.55 -10.74 -15.16
N LEU A 173 -12.76 -9.94 -16.20
CA LEU A 173 -13.50 -8.70 -16.11
C LEU A 173 -15.02 -8.91 -16.29
N PRO A 174 -15.86 -8.09 -15.62
CA PRO A 174 -17.32 -8.15 -15.74
C PRO A 174 -17.82 -7.68 -17.11
N GLY A 175 -18.86 -8.32 -17.63
CA GLY A 175 -19.54 -7.91 -18.86
C GLY A 175 -20.79 -8.74 -19.18
N ALA A 176 -21.66 -8.20 -20.03
CA ALA A 176 -22.80 -8.89 -20.64
C ALA A 176 -22.29 -9.77 -21.80
N VAL A 177 -21.91 -11.00 -21.47
CA VAL A 177 -21.23 -11.93 -22.41
C VAL A 177 -21.96 -13.25 -22.63
N THR A 178 -23.25 -13.32 -22.26
CA THR A 178 -24.11 -14.48 -22.57
C THR A 178 -24.73 -14.32 -23.95
N GLU A 179 -25.15 -15.42 -24.59
CA GLU A 179 -25.88 -15.35 -25.87
C GLU A 179 -27.17 -14.51 -25.74
N ALA A 180 -27.86 -14.60 -24.60
CA ALA A 180 -29.09 -13.86 -24.33
C ALA A 180 -28.89 -12.34 -24.29
N SER A 181 -27.68 -11.86 -23.97
CA SER A 181 -27.38 -10.42 -24.00
C SER A 181 -27.45 -9.82 -25.40
N GLY A 182 -27.33 -10.64 -26.46
CA GLY A 182 -27.23 -10.14 -27.83
C GLY A 182 -25.94 -9.38 -28.12
N ASN A 183 -24.90 -9.54 -27.29
CA ASN A 183 -23.62 -8.86 -27.47
C ASN A 183 -22.98 -9.25 -28.81
N PRO A 184 -22.81 -8.31 -29.75
CA PRO A 184 -22.28 -8.59 -31.09
C PRO A 184 -20.79 -8.95 -31.07
N ASP A 185 -20.05 -8.58 -30.02
CA ASP A 185 -18.63 -8.89 -29.92
C ASP A 185 -18.38 -10.39 -29.74
N LEU A 186 -19.38 -11.17 -29.26
CA LEU A 186 -19.25 -12.64 -29.10
C LEU A 186 -18.82 -13.34 -30.40
N ALA A 187 -19.20 -12.80 -31.56
CA ALA A 187 -18.82 -13.33 -32.86
C ALA A 187 -17.34 -13.10 -33.23
N LEU A 188 -16.63 -12.22 -32.52
CA LEU A 188 -15.21 -11.89 -32.78
C LEU A 188 -14.26 -12.97 -32.24
N GLY A 189 -14.72 -13.85 -31.35
CA GLY A 189 -13.90 -14.84 -30.66
C GLY A 189 -12.96 -14.21 -29.62
N LYS A 190 -12.26 -15.05 -28.85
CA LYS A 190 -11.45 -14.59 -27.70
C LYS A 190 -10.39 -13.54 -28.08
N SER A 191 -9.69 -13.73 -29.19
CA SER A 191 -8.67 -12.77 -29.66
C SER A 191 -9.25 -11.55 -30.39
N GLY A 192 -10.56 -11.47 -30.58
CA GLY A 192 -11.21 -10.35 -31.22
C GLY A 192 -11.12 -9.08 -30.37
N LYS A 193 -10.59 -7.98 -30.93
CA LYS A 193 -10.62 -6.65 -30.30
C LYS A 193 -12.06 -6.22 -30.07
N VAL A 194 -12.41 -5.86 -28.83
CA VAL A 194 -13.75 -5.38 -28.46
C VAL A 194 -14.11 -4.15 -29.28
N LYS A 195 -15.32 -4.11 -29.85
CA LYS A 195 -15.75 -3.03 -30.78
C LYS A 195 -16.81 -2.11 -30.20
N THR A 196 -17.45 -2.48 -29.10
CA THR A 196 -18.44 -1.62 -28.44
C THR A 196 -18.29 -1.65 -26.92
N ALA A 197 -18.43 -0.49 -26.27
CA ALA A 197 -18.40 -0.41 -24.80
C ALA A 197 -19.74 -0.84 -24.16
N LYS A 198 -20.85 -0.85 -24.92
CA LYS A 198 -22.22 -0.96 -24.37
C LYS A 198 -22.44 -2.21 -23.51
N PHE A 199 -21.85 -3.33 -23.90
CA PHE A 199 -22.02 -4.62 -23.21
C PHE A 199 -21.04 -4.83 -22.05
N TYR A 200 -20.23 -3.83 -21.73
CA TYR A 200 -19.26 -3.86 -20.63
C TYR A 200 -19.45 -2.60 -19.77
N PRO A 201 -20.63 -2.45 -19.13
CA PRO A 201 -21.10 -1.17 -18.57
C PRO A 201 -20.39 -0.73 -17.28
N THR A 202 -19.44 -1.53 -16.80
CA THR A 202 -18.76 -1.35 -15.51
C THR A 202 -17.29 -0.98 -15.71
N TRP A 203 -16.70 -0.35 -14.70
CA TRP A 203 -15.31 0.07 -14.64
C TRP A 203 -14.56 -0.74 -13.57
N PRO A 204 -14.00 -1.91 -13.90
CA PRO A 204 -13.17 -2.67 -12.97
C PRO A 204 -11.82 -1.98 -12.75
N GLY A 205 -11.33 -2.05 -11.52
CA GLY A 205 -10.03 -1.53 -11.10
C GLY A 205 -9.26 -2.56 -10.28
N ILE A 206 -7.98 -2.71 -10.58
CA ILE A 206 -6.97 -3.32 -9.70
C ILE A 206 -5.79 -2.35 -9.68
N TRP A 207 -5.48 -1.83 -8.51
CA TRP A 207 -4.54 -0.73 -8.39
C TRP A 207 -3.93 -0.67 -6.99
N MET A 208 -2.96 0.22 -6.83
CA MET A 208 -2.22 0.39 -5.60
C MET A 208 -2.15 1.88 -5.25
N MET A 209 -2.18 2.18 -3.95
CA MET A 209 -2.06 3.55 -3.45
C MET A 209 -1.06 3.62 -2.30
N GLY A 210 -0.30 4.70 -2.21
CA GLY A 210 0.59 4.95 -1.06
C GLY A 210 -0.18 4.98 0.27
N ASN A 211 0.34 4.29 1.29
CA ASN A 211 -0.37 4.00 2.55
C ASN A 211 -0.74 5.24 3.38
N LEU A 212 -0.11 6.40 3.11
CA LEU A 212 -0.44 7.69 3.75
C LEU A 212 -1.82 8.23 3.37
N GLY A 213 -2.48 7.70 2.34
CA GLY A 213 -3.87 7.97 2.03
C GLY A 213 -4.68 6.67 1.98
N ARG A 214 -5.96 6.73 2.35
CA ARG A 214 -6.91 5.62 2.16
C ARG A 214 -7.91 6.01 1.08
N ALA A 215 -8.01 5.21 0.03
CA ALA A 215 -8.90 5.46 -1.09
C ALA A 215 -10.35 5.62 -0.58
N ILE A 216 -11.08 6.55 -1.20
CA ILE A 216 -12.43 7.03 -0.83
C ILE A 216 -12.57 7.70 0.56
N PHE A 217 -11.47 7.95 1.27
CA PHE A 217 -11.42 8.78 2.48
C PHE A 217 -10.77 10.13 2.17
N SER A 218 -11.56 11.08 1.67
CA SER A 218 -11.07 12.37 1.17
C SER A 218 -10.26 13.19 2.19
N ALA A 219 -10.51 13.02 3.49
CA ALA A 219 -9.72 13.69 4.53
C ALA A 219 -8.25 13.23 4.52
N SER A 220 -8.02 11.92 4.38
CA SER A 220 -6.67 11.34 4.30
C SER A 220 -5.97 11.61 2.97
N THR A 221 -6.72 11.75 1.86
CA THR A 221 -6.14 11.92 0.53
C THR A 221 -5.90 13.39 0.16
N ASN A 222 -6.57 14.33 0.83
CA ASN A 222 -6.44 15.76 0.53
C ASN A 222 -5.00 16.27 0.69
N ARG A 223 -4.43 16.81 -0.40
CA ARG A 223 -3.03 17.26 -0.51
C ARG A 223 -1.99 16.18 -0.20
N MET A 224 -2.40 14.92 -0.25
CA MET A 224 -1.57 13.73 -0.06
C MET A 224 -1.51 12.92 -1.35
N TRP A 225 -2.68 12.62 -1.91
CA TRP A 225 -2.79 12.04 -3.23
C TRP A 225 -2.71 13.14 -4.31
N PRO A 226 -2.05 12.89 -5.45
CA PRO A 226 -1.19 11.74 -5.77
C PRO A 226 0.31 12.12 -5.67
N PHE A 227 0.75 12.77 -4.57
CA PHE A 227 2.09 13.36 -4.54
C PHE A 227 3.23 12.33 -4.64
N SER A 228 4.18 12.62 -5.51
CA SER A 228 5.46 11.92 -5.71
C SER A 228 6.58 12.96 -5.90
N TYR A 229 6.74 13.81 -4.87
CA TYR A 229 7.59 14.99 -4.92
C TYR A 229 8.35 15.20 -3.61
N ASN A 230 9.67 15.34 -3.69
CA ASN A 230 10.58 15.41 -2.56
C ASN A 230 11.64 16.53 -2.74
N ARG A 231 11.19 17.75 -3.03
CA ARG A 231 12.07 18.91 -3.20
C ARG A 231 11.53 20.17 -2.55
N CYS A 232 12.42 20.95 -1.94
CA CYS A 232 12.08 22.27 -1.43
C CYS A 232 12.48 23.35 -2.45
N GLU A 233 11.57 23.64 -3.38
CA GLU A 233 11.78 24.61 -4.45
C GLU A 233 10.54 25.54 -4.56
N PRO A 234 10.33 26.47 -3.62
CA PRO A 234 9.10 27.29 -3.55
C PRO A 234 8.81 28.15 -4.79
N GLU A 235 9.85 28.49 -5.55
CA GLU A 235 9.74 29.24 -6.81
C GLU A 235 9.20 28.38 -7.97
N VAL A 236 9.28 27.05 -7.86
CA VAL A 236 8.81 26.09 -8.87
C VAL A 236 7.46 25.50 -8.47
N PHE A 237 7.30 25.15 -7.19
CA PHE A 237 6.08 24.58 -6.66
C PHE A 237 5.82 25.08 -5.25
N ASN A 238 4.64 25.64 -5.00
CA ASN A 238 4.25 26.10 -3.67
C ASN A 238 4.13 24.90 -2.71
N PRO A 239 5.00 24.78 -1.69
CA PRO A 239 5.05 23.62 -0.81
C PRO A 239 3.79 23.43 0.04
N GLU A 240 2.99 24.48 0.29
CA GLU A 240 1.74 24.38 1.06
C GLU A 240 0.66 23.51 0.38
N ASN A 241 0.82 23.27 -0.93
CA ASN A 241 -0.07 22.39 -1.69
C ASN A 241 0.18 20.90 -1.41
N GLN A 242 1.34 20.53 -0.86
CA GLN A 242 1.68 19.17 -0.44
C GLN A 242 1.69 19.10 1.09
N ARG A 243 0.86 18.22 1.66
CA ARG A 243 0.63 18.16 3.11
C ARG A 243 1.90 17.80 3.91
N ILE A 244 2.73 16.93 3.37
CA ILE A 244 4.06 16.59 3.91
C ILE A 244 5.08 16.97 2.84
N ASN A 245 5.65 18.16 2.94
CA ASN A 245 6.57 18.70 1.93
C ASN A 245 8.03 18.72 2.43
N ALA A 246 8.97 18.75 1.49
CA ALA A 246 10.40 18.71 1.77
C ALA A 246 10.97 20.02 2.34
N CYS A 247 10.18 21.11 2.43
CA CYS A 247 10.63 22.35 3.07
C CYS A 247 10.46 22.34 4.60
N ASN A 248 9.83 21.30 5.15
CA ASN A 248 9.57 21.19 6.58
C ASN A 248 10.67 20.36 7.28
N ASP A 249 11.41 21.00 8.18
CA ASP A 249 12.47 20.37 8.99
C ASP A 249 11.93 19.61 10.21
N ASN A 250 10.66 19.79 10.55
CA ASN A 250 10.00 19.10 11.66
C ASN A 250 8.52 18.80 11.36
N PRO A 251 8.24 17.85 10.44
CA PRO A 251 6.88 17.44 10.09
C PRO A 251 6.09 16.77 11.23
N GLY A 252 6.77 16.34 12.30
CA GLY A 252 6.15 15.63 13.41
C GLY A 252 5.71 14.21 13.05
N TYR A 253 5.02 13.54 13.98
CA TYR A 253 4.44 12.21 13.79
C TYR A 253 5.37 11.15 13.17
N GLY A 254 6.67 11.20 13.51
CA GLY A 254 7.66 10.23 13.03
C GLY A 254 8.06 10.36 11.56
N MET A 255 7.58 11.38 10.84
CA MET A 255 8.04 11.71 9.50
C MET A 255 9.49 12.21 9.54
N HIS A 256 10.26 11.96 8.48
CA HIS A 256 11.63 12.46 8.37
C HIS A 256 11.65 13.96 8.06
N PRO A 257 12.58 14.73 8.66
CA PRO A 257 12.86 16.10 8.25
C PRO A 257 13.19 16.20 6.76
N ASN A 258 12.68 17.25 6.11
CA ASN A 258 13.00 17.61 4.71
C ASN A 258 12.69 16.51 3.68
N GLN A 259 11.73 15.64 3.98
CA GLN A 259 11.25 14.62 3.05
C GLN A 259 9.81 14.93 2.63
N GLY A 260 9.60 15.25 1.36
CA GLY A 260 8.29 15.33 0.75
C GLY A 260 7.70 13.94 0.57
N ARG A 261 6.44 13.77 0.99
CA ARG A 261 5.73 12.48 1.03
C ARG A 261 4.33 12.63 0.46
N GLY A 262 3.70 11.51 0.12
CA GLY A 262 2.40 11.52 -0.52
C GLY A 262 1.70 10.17 -0.50
N ALA A 263 0.66 10.06 -1.33
CA ALA A 263 -0.05 8.82 -1.61
C ALA A 263 -0.23 8.69 -3.13
N PRO A 264 0.84 8.43 -3.90
CA PRO A 264 0.75 8.24 -5.34
C PRO A 264 -0.01 6.94 -5.67
N GLU A 265 -0.35 6.76 -6.93
CA GLU A 265 -1.19 5.65 -7.40
C GLU A 265 -0.58 4.96 -8.62
N ILE A 266 -0.70 3.63 -8.64
CA ILE A 266 -0.29 2.76 -9.75
C ILE A 266 -1.46 1.85 -10.09
N ASP A 267 -1.95 1.97 -11.33
CA ASP A 267 -3.08 1.19 -11.82
C ASP A 267 -2.59 -0.02 -12.58
N LEU A 268 -2.72 -1.22 -12.01
CA LEU A 268 -2.45 -2.48 -12.73
C LEU A 268 -3.40 -2.61 -13.92
N LEU A 269 -4.68 -2.39 -13.64
CA LEU A 269 -5.71 -2.23 -14.64
C LEU A 269 -6.75 -1.26 -14.10
N GLU A 270 -7.09 -0.26 -14.89
CA GLU A 270 -8.22 0.60 -14.62
C GLU A 270 -8.97 0.84 -15.93
N GLY A 271 -10.20 0.39 -16.03
CA GLY A 271 -11.01 0.59 -17.24
C GLY A 271 -11.79 -0.64 -17.68
N GLY A 272 -12.67 -0.42 -18.65
CA GLY A 272 -13.54 -1.44 -19.23
C GLY A 272 -14.09 -0.97 -20.57
N GLY A 273 -14.91 -1.80 -21.21
CA GLY A 273 -15.35 -1.56 -22.58
C GLY A 273 -14.23 -1.78 -23.59
N LEU A 274 -13.80 -0.71 -24.24
CA LEU A 274 -12.92 -0.79 -25.41
C LEU A 274 -11.43 -0.92 -25.06
N ALA A 275 -11.04 -0.45 -23.88
CA ALA A 275 -9.64 -0.34 -23.49
C ALA A 275 -9.47 -0.40 -21.97
N ILE A 276 -8.26 -0.73 -21.55
CA ILE A 276 -7.79 -0.67 -20.17
C ILE A 276 -6.70 0.39 -20.10
N SER A 277 -6.73 1.21 -19.06
CA SER A 277 -5.67 2.14 -18.71
C SER A 277 -4.64 1.45 -17.82
N SER A 278 -3.37 1.63 -18.17
CA SER A 278 -2.21 1.36 -17.32
C SER A 278 -1.56 2.70 -16.99
N SER A 279 -1.46 3.02 -15.70
CA SER A 279 -1.39 4.41 -15.27
C SER A 279 -0.56 4.63 -14.00
N LEU A 280 0.16 5.75 -13.93
CA LEU A 280 0.73 6.34 -12.73
C LEU A 280 0.07 7.69 -12.49
N GLN A 281 -0.58 7.87 -11.35
CA GLN A 281 -1.11 9.18 -10.98
C GLN A 281 -0.13 9.89 -10.05
N ILE A 282 0.19 11.13 -10.39
CA ILE A 282 1.29 11.88 -9.78
C ILE A 282 1.02 13.37 -9.63
N ALA A 283 1.60 13.96 -8.59
CA ALA A 283 1.65 15.40 -8.37
C ALA A 283 3.01 15.85 -7.81
N PRO A 284 3.47 17.07 -8.14
CA PRO A 284 2.88 18.01 -9.09
C PRO A 284 2.94 17.49 -10.53
N GLY A 285 1.90 17.71 -11.33
CA GLY A 285 1.89 17.43 -12.77
C GLY A 285 2.62 18.52 -13.58
N MET A 286 2.81 18.29 -14.87
CA MET A 286 3.46 19.25 -15.76
C MET A 286 2.65 20.55 -15.92
N PRO A 287 3.29 21.74 -15.91
CA PRO A 287 2.63 23.00 -16.27
C PRO A 287 2.05 22.99 -17.70
N LEU A 288 1.09 23.88 -17.98
CA LEU A 288 0.43 24.00 -19.30
C LEU A 288 1.42 24.19 -20.47
N ASP A 289 2.56 24.84 -20.22
CA ASP A 289 3.63 25.10 -21.21
C ASP A 289 4.22 23.81 -21.81
N TYR A 290 4.07 22.67 -21.14
CA TYR A 290 4.63 21.37 -21.55
C TYR A 290 3.57 20.37 -22.04
N ARG A 291 2.31 20.79 -22.24
CA ARG A 291 1.18 19.92 -22.65
C ARG A 291 0.82 20.07 -24.13
N LEU A 292 -0.21 19.39 -24.62
CA LEU A 292 -0.80 19.66 -25.95
C LEU A 292 -1.19 21.14 -26.11
N PHE A 293 -1.15 21.67 -27.34
CA PHE A 293 -1.77 22.96 -27.59
C PHE A 293 -3.30 22.83 -27.47
N PRO A 294 -4.00 23.83 -26.91
CA PRO A 294 -5.45 23.78 -26.82
C PRO A 294 -6.07 23.90 -28.23
N ALA A 295 -7.13 23.12 -28.47
CA ALA A 295 -7.96 23.28 -29.67
C ALA A 295 -8.56 24.70 -29.74
N ASP A 296 -8.57 25.30 -30.93
CA ASP A 296 -9.13 26.63 -31.18
C ASP A 296 -10.65 26.54 -31.34
N ARG A 297 -11.35 26.45 -30.22
CA ARG A 297 -12.80 26.31 -30.15
C ARG A 297 -13.60 27.50 -30.73
N LYS A 298 -12.93 28.61 -31.06
CA LYS A 298 -13.58 29.82 -31.60
C LYS A 298 -13.18 30.11 -33.05
N GLY A 299 -12.14 29.48 -33.56
CA GLY A 299 -11.70 29.58 -34.93
C GLY A 299 -11.66 28.22 -35.60
N ALA A 300 -10.47 27.65 -35.75
CA ALA A 300 -10.24 26.47 -36.58
C ALA A 300 -11.11 25.26 -36.18
N ASP A 301 -11.34 25.04 -34.89
CA ASP A 301 -12.05 23.87 -34.38
C ASP A 301 -13.49 24.19 -33.93
N VAL A 302 -14.08 25.30 -34.39
CA VAL A 302 -15.43 25.73 -33.97
C VAL A 302 -16.52 24.68 -34.28
N THR A 303 -16.35 23.91 -35.35
CA THR A 303 -17.30 22.85 -35.75
C THR A 303 -17.11 21.55 -34.98
N ASN A 304 -15.93 21.32 -34.41
CA ASN A 304 -15.63 20.19 -33.52
C ASN A 304 -14.75 20.63 -32.33
N PRO A 305 -15.30 21.34 -31.33
CA PRO A 305 -14.51 21.88 -30.21
C PRO A 305 -13.87 20.82 -29.29
N TYR A 306 -14.22 19.55 -29.50
CA TYR A 306 -13.78 18.38 -28.74
C TYR A 306 -12.89 17.43 -29.57
N CYS A 307 -12.41 17.90 -30.72
CA CYS A 307 -11.57 17.17 -31.66
C CYS A 307 -10.33 16.49 -31.05
N VAL A 308 -9.84 16.97 -29.90
CA VAL A 308 -8.68 16.41 -29.20
C VAL A 308 -8.89 14.95 -28.80
N PHE A 309 -10.14 14.55 -28.49
CA PHE A 309 -10.48 13.18 -28.12
C PHE A 309 -10.56 12.25 -29.33
N THR A 310 -10.71 12.82 -30.53
CA THR A 310 -10.79 12.11 -31.82
C THR A 310 -9.52 12.28 -32.66
N TYR A 311 -8.53 13.04 -32.17
CA TYR A 311 -7.26 13.33 -32.83
C TYR A 311 -7.41 13.95 -34.23
N ASP A 312 -8.49 14.69 -34.47
CA ASP A 312 -8.84 15.29 -35.77
C ASP A 312 -8.97 16.83 -35.73
N CYS A 313 -8.36 17.47 -34.72
CA CYS A 313 -8.28 18.92 -34.65
C CYS A 313 -7.57 19.50 -35.88
N LEU A 314 -8.08 20.64 -36.34
CA LEU A 314 -7.48 21.46 -37.39
C LEU A 314 -6.36 22.35 -36.82
N THR A 315 -6.41 22.68 -35.53
CA THR A 315 -5.35 23.42 -34.85
C THR A 315 -4.03 22.62 -34.84
N PRO A 316 -2.91 23.17 -35.34
CA PRO A 316 -1.62 22.51 -35.27
C PRO A 316 -1.18 22.23 -33.82
N GLY A 317 -0.78 20.99 -33.54
CA GLY A 317 -0.32 20.58 -32.21
C GLY A 317 -1.40 20.35 -31.16
N ALA A 318 -2.68 20.36 -31.56
CA ALA A 318 -3.78 19.99 -30.67
C ALA A 318 -4.08 18.49 -30.66
N ASN A 319 -3.58 17.72 -31.64
CA ASN A 319 -3.85 16.29 -31.75
C ASN A 319 -2.84 15.43 -30.97
N MET A 320 -1.54 15.64 -31.22
CA MET A 320 -0.47 14.78 -30.71
C MET A 320 0.68 15.64 -30.23
N ILE A 321 1.31 15.22 -29.13
CA ILE A 321 2.38 15.97 -28.49
C ILE A 321 3.60 16.01 -29.42
N ASP A 322 4.19 17.19 -29.59
CA ASP A 322 5.33 17.45 -30.49
C ASP A 322 5.07 17.10 -31.98
N VAL A 323 3.80 17.08 -32.41
CA VAL A 323 3.35 16.87 -33.79
C VAL A 323 2.40 17.99 -34.23
N PRO A 324 2.70 18.79 -35.27
CA PRO A 324 3.88 18.72 -36.12
C PRO A 324 5.16 19.20 -35.40
N THR A 325 6.27 18.51 -35.63
CA THR A 325 7.54 18.74 -34.90
C THR A 325 8.10 20.15 -35.12
N ALA A 326 8.04 20.65 -36.36
CA ALA A 326 8.52 21.99 -36.68
C ALA A 326 7.65 23.10 -36.04
N TYR A 327 6.35 22.84 -35.86
CA TYR A 327 5.43 23.78 -35.22
C TYR A 327 5.76 23.93 -33.73
N TYR A 328 5.85 22.82 -33.00
CA TYR A 328 6.24 22.83 -31.58
C TYR A 328 7.60 23.50 -31.35
N LYS A 329 8.61 23.15 -32.17
CA LYS A 329 9.93 23.77 -32.09
C LYS A 329 9.87 25.29 -32.29
N LYS A 330 9.05 25.77 -33.22
CA LYS A 330 8.88 27.21 -33.50
C LYS A 330 8.15 27.92 -32.36
N GLU A 331 7.06 27.35 -31.86
CA GLU A 331 6.17 28.02 -30.89
C GLU A 331 6.70 27.96 -29.44
N ARG A 332 7.46 26.91 -29.07
CA ARG A 332 7.97 26.74 -27.68
C ARG A 332 9.48 26.77 -27.56
N GLY A 333 10.20 26.21 -28.53
CA GLY A 333 11.67 26.09 -28.46
C GLY A 333 12.18 25.04 -27.46
N HIS A 334 11.30 24.27 -26.82
CA HIS A 334 11.63 23.12 -25.96
C HIS A 334 10.67 21.95 -26.24
N LYS A 335 11.01 20.77 -25.69
CA LYS A 335 10.20 19.55 -25.76
C LYS A 335 8.99 19.62 -24.82
N SER A 336 7.98 18.81 -25.11
CA SER A 336 6.73 18.72 -24.36
C SER A 336 6.52 17.30 -23.86
N TRP A 337 5.85 17.13 -22.71
CA TRP A 337 5.52 15.84 -22.09
C TRP A 337 6.69 14.98 -21.62
N TYR A 338 6.37 13.83 -21.01
CA TYR A 338 7.34 12.82 -20.60
C TYR A 338 8.02 12.22 -21.83
N GLN A 339 9.32 11.94 -21.73
CA GLN A 339 10.15 11.46 -22.85
C GLN A 339 10.58 10.02 -22.58
N GLY A 340 10.73 9.20 -23.62
CA GLY A 340 11.24 7.83 -23.48
C GLY A 340 10.25 6.85 -22.85
N LEU A 341 8.95 7.16 -22.89
CA LEU A 341 7.90 6.20 -22.54
C LEU A 341 7.96 5.00 -23.48
N ARG A 342 7.72 3.80 -22.94
CA ARG A 342 7.90 2.52 -23.66
C ARG A 342 6.56 1.84 -23.84
N TYR A 343 6.23 1.46 -25.07
CA TYR A 343 4.94 0.86 -25.43
C TYR A 343 5.17 -0.45 -26.18
N GLY A 344 4.49 -1.52 -25.79
CA GLY A 344 4.58 -2.84 -26.42
C GLY A 344 3.20 -3.37 -26.82
N ALA A 345 3.16 -4.21 -27.84
CA ALA A 345 1.90 -4.69 -28.41
C ALA A 345 1.13 -5.62 -27.45
N ASN A 346 -0.21 -5.51 -27.46
CA ASN A 346 -1.06 -6.56 -26.91
C ASN A 346 -1.17 -7.70 -27.92
N ASN A 347 -0.30 -8.70 -27.75
CA ASN A 347 -0.19 -9.84 -28.67
C ASN A 347 -1.35 -10.85 -28.55
N GLN A 348 -2.26 -10.70 -27.60
CA GLN A 348 -3.45 -11.57 -27.48
C GLN A 348 -4.54 -11.21 -28.49
N CYS A 349 -4.48 -10.00 -29.06
CA CYS A 349 -5.38 -9.59 -30.12
C CYS A 349 -5.06 -10.26 -31.45
N GLN A 350 -6.10 -10.50 -32.25
CA GLN A 350 -5.98 -10.94 -33.64
C GLN A 350 -5.14 -9.95 -34.45
N GLN A 351 -4.28 -10.48 -35.32
CA GLN A 351 -3.46 -9.69 -36.23
C GLN A 351 -4.29 -9.06 -37.35
N VAL A 352 -3.95 -7.81 -37.67
CA VAL A 352 -4.52 -6.98 -38.71
C VAL A 352 -3.36 -6.45 -39.55
N SER A 353 -3.23 -6.97 -40.78
CA SER A 353 -2.09 -6.67 -41.66
C SER A 353 -1.88 -5.17 -41.94
N SER A 354 -2.95 -4.37 -41.97
CA SER A 354 -2.88 -2.92 -42.20
C SER A 354 -2.39 -2.12 -40.98
N GLU A 355 -2.33 -2.73 -39.80
CA GLU A 355 -1.80 -2.09 -38.58
C GLU A 355 -0.31 -2.44 -38.35
N LYS A 356 0.26 -3.31 -39.20
CA LYS A 356 1.65 -3.73 -39.10
C LYS A 356 2.59 -2.58 -39.49
N GLN A 357 3.60 -2.34 -38.66
CA GLN A 357 4.62 -1.33 -38.90
C GLN A 357 5.99 -1.94 -39.21
N ASP A 358 6.78 -1.16 -39.95
CA ASP A 358 8.20 -1.39 -40.20
C ASP A 358 9.04 -0.39 -39.38
N TYR A 359 10.06 -0.90 -38.68
CA TYR A 359 10.90 -0.07 -37.80
C TYR A 359 11.64 1.02 -38.58
N ASP A 360 12.29 0.66 -39.69
CA ASP A 360 13.13 1.60 -40.44
C ASP A 360 12.31 2.76 -40.99
N THR A 361 11.10 2.47 -41.47
CA THR A 361 10.14 3.46 -41.97
C THR A 361 9.73 4.45 -40.88
N VAL A 362 9.25 3.94 -39.74
CA VAL A 362 8.80 4.80 -38.62
C VAL A 362 9.97 5.58 -38.02
N ALA A 363 11.12 4.95 -37.80
CA ALA A 363 12.30 5.59 -37.24
C ALA A 363 12.83 6.70 -38.16
N ALA A 364 12.83 6.48 -39.48
CA ALA A 364 13.20 7.50 -40.45
C ALA A 364 12.22 8.69 -40.44
N SER A 365 10.92 8.43 -40.31
CA SER A 365 9.88 9.46 -40.21
C SER A 365 10.04 10.32 -38.95
N VAL A 366 10.18 9.68 -37.77
CA VAL A 366 10.39 10.38 -36.49
C VAL A 366 11.66 11.23 -36.54
N LYS A 367 12.76 10.68 -37.07
CA LYS A 367 14.04 11.39 -37.25
C LYS A 367 13.92 12.60 -38.16
N ALA A 368 13.13 12.51 -39.23
CA ALA A 368 12.88 13.63 -40.15
C ALA A 368 11.99 14.73 -39.53
N GLY A 369 11.24 14.39 -38.47
CA GLY A 369 10.25 15.23 -37.84
C GLY A 369 8.89 15.14 -38.55
N ILE A 370 7.83 14.91 -37.77
CA ILE A 370 6.48 14.72 -38.32
C ILE A 370 5.95 16.06 -38.83
N LYS A 371 5.54 16.09 -40.10
CA LYS A 371 5.03 17.30 -40.76
C LYS A 371 3.51 17.39 -40.72
N GLN A 372 2.86 16.23 -40.67
CA GLN A 372 1.41 16.08 -40.60
C GLN A 372 0.89 16.56 -39.25
N ASN A 373 -0.38 16.97 -39.22
CA ASN A 373 -1.07 17.31 -37.96
C ASN A 373 -1.63 16.08 -37.24
N THR A 374 -1.62 14.91 -37.88
CA THR A 374 -2.12 13.66 -37.35
C THR A 374 -1.16 12.53 -37.68
N CYS A 375 -1.18 11.49 -36.85
CA CYS A 375 -0.36 10.30 -37.04
C CYS A 375 -1.04 9.29 -37.97
N THR A 376 -0.21 8.57 -38.72
CA THR A 376 -0.57 7.41 -39.53
C THR A 376 0.37 6.26 -39.19
N VAL A 377 0.04 5.05 -39.66
CA VAL A 377 0.84 3.83 -39.45
C VAL A 377 2.29 3.99 -39.94
N ASP A 378 2.52 4.78 -41.00
CA ASP A 378 3.87 4.94 -41.57
C ASP A 378 4.61 6.17 -41.02
N THR A 379 3.90 7.09 -40.35
CA THR A 379 4.51 8.37 -39.92
C THR A 379 4.91 8.36 -38.45
N CYS A 380 4.15 7.71 -37.57
CA CYS A 380 4.40 7.75 -36.13
C CYS A 380 4.57 6.35 -35.54
N PRO A 381 5.17 6.21 -34.35
CA PRO A 381 5.09 4.99 -33.56
C PRO A 381 3.63 4.57 -33.35
N ALA A 382 3.35 3.27 -33.23
CA ALA A 382 1.99 2.75 -33.09
C ALA A 382 1.26 3.30 -31.85
N SER A 383 1.99 3.73 -30.83
CA SER A 383 1.42 4.39 -29.65
C SER A 383 0.94 5.82 -29.91
N GLY A 384 1.34 6.43 -31.03
CA GLY A 384 1.15 7.86 -31.29
C GLY A 384 2.14 8.77 -30.55
N ASP A 385 3.02 8.22 -29.69
CA ASP A 385 4.04 8.98 -28.98
C ASP A 385 5.34 9.07 -29.78
N VAL A 386 5.59 10.22 -30.41
CA VAL A 386 6.83 10.48 -31.16
C VAL A 386 8.05 10.72 -30.28
N ASN A 387 7.85 10.88 -28.97
CA ASN A 387 8.91 11.00 -27.97
C ASN A 387 9.16 9.65 -27.24
N GLY A 388 8.43 8.60 -27.59
CA GLY A 388 8.57 7.27 -27.02
C GLY A 388 9.87 6.57 -27.45
N GLU A 389 10.25 5.55 -26.70
CA GLU A 389 11.41 4.71 -26.98
C GLU A 389 11.15 3.80 -28.20
N LEU A 390 12.19 3.61 -29.03
CA LEU A 390 12.14 2.76 -30.24
C LEU A 390 13.23 1.67 -30.27
N SER A 391 14.07 1.57 -29.25
CA SER A 391 15.06 0.48 -29.13
C SER A 391 14.41 -0.88 -28.94
N PHE A 392 15.24 -1.92 -29.01
CA PHE A 392 14.79 -3.30 -28.76
C PHE A 392 14.21 -3.45 -27.35
N ILE A 393 13.17 -4.27 -27.22
CA ILE A 393 12.51 -4.54 -25.94
C ILE A 393 13.44 -5.28 -24.97
N ASP A 394 14.25 -6.19 -25.52
CA ASP A 394 15.16 -7.06 -24.78
C ASP A 394 16.34 -7.50 -25.67
N ASP A 395 17.24 -8.30 -25.09
CA ASP A 395 18.46 -8.78 -25.75
C ASP A 395 18.20 -9.78 -26.89
N THR A 396 16.98 -10.31 -27.03
CA THR A 396 16.64 -11.20 -28.14
C THR A 396 16.52 -10.43 -29.46
N LYS A 397 16.31 -9.12 -29.40
CA LYS A 397 16.21 -8.21 -30.55
C LYS A 397 15.14 -8.60 -31.56
N THR A 398 14.04 -9.23 -31.10
CA THR A 398 12.93 -9.65 -31.96
C THR A 398 11.83 -8.60 -32.10
N ALA A 399 11.77 -7.63 -31.18
CA ALA A 399 10.74 -6.60 -31.16
C ALA A 399 11.32 -5.26 -30.67
N HIS A 400 10.73 -4.17 -31.13
CA HIS A 400 11.04 -2.81 -30.74
C HIS A 400 9.92 -2.22 -29.90
N TRP A 401 10.28 -1.36 -28.95
CA TRP A 401 9.32 -0.45 -28.34
C TRP A 401 8.70 0.46 -29.42
N GLY A 402 7.43 0.83 -29.23
CA GLY A 402 6.71 1.74 -30.11
C GLY A 402 6.36 1.23 -31.52
N ILE A 403 6.78 0.02 -31.92
CA ILE A 403 6.55 -0.52 -33.27
C ILE A 403 5.61 -1.73 -33.24
N ASN A 404 4.48 -1.64 -33.95
CA ASN A 404 3.54 -2.76 -34.09
C ASN A 404 3.99 -3.77 -35.16
N SER A 405 5.07 -4.50 -34.89
CA SER A 405 5.66 -5.46 -35.85
C SER A 405 4.73 -6.64 -36.19
N ASN A 406 3.75 -6.94 -35.33
CA ASN A 406 2.80 -8.03 -35.49
C ASN A 406 1.44 -7.58 -36.05
N GLY A 407 1.16 -6.28 -36.09
CA GLY A 407 -0.15 -5.75 -36.46
C GLY A 407 -1.27 -6.16 -35.51
N THR A 408 -1.00 -6.32 -34.20
CA THR A 408 -2.04 -6.62 -33.19
C THR A 408 -2.54 -5.34 -32.53
N CYS A 409 -3.43 -5.44 -31.53
CA CYS A 409 -3.77 -4.28 -30.70
C CYS A 409 -2.51 -3.65 -30.11
N TYR A 410 -2.48 -2.32 -30.11
CA TYR A 410 -1.34 -1.56 -29.60
C TYR A 410 -1.79 -0.53 -28.55
N PRO A 411 -1.09 -0.41 -27.41
CA PRO A 411 -1.34 0.64 -26.43
C PRO A 411 -1.10 2.03 -27.00
N LEU A 412 -2.08 2.91 -26.86
CA LEU A 412 -2.00 4.30 -27.31
C LEU A 412 -1.59 5.20 -26.15
N MET A 413 -0.78 6.21 -26.44
CA MET A 413 -0.48 7.26 -25.47
C MET A 413 -1.76 7.99 -25.10
N ASN A 414 -2.05 8.02 -23.80
CA ASN A 414 -3.07 8.90 -23.27
C ASN A 414 -2.39 10.23 -22.88
N SER A 415 -2.46 11.20 -23.78
CA SER A 415 -1.93 12.57 -23.57
C SER A 415 -2.81 13.34 -22.60
N TYR A 416 -2.94 12.81 -21.37
CA TYR A 416 -3.85 13.32 -20.37
C TYR A 416 -3.56 14.80 -20.11
N MET A 417 -4.57 15.65 -20.31
CA MET A 417 -4.44 17.09 -20.08
C MET A 417 -4.27 17.45 -18.59
N GLY A 418 -4.30 16.43 -17.71
CA GLY A 418 -4.17 16.59 -16.28
C GLY A 418 -5.48 17.04 -15.64
N ALA A 419 -5.53 17.00 -14.31
CA ALA A 419 -6.55 17.71 -13.54
C ALA A 419 -5.87 18.80 -12.72
N TYR A 420 -6.47 19.99 -12.71
CA TYR A 420 -6.04 21.07 -11.83
C TYR A 420 -6.94 21.05 -10.59
N LEU A 421 -6.41 20.58 -9.48
CA LEU A 421 -7.13 20.50 -8.23
C LEU A 421 -7.12 21.84 -7.52
N CYS A 422 -8.26 22.23 -6.97
CA CYS A 422 -8.42 23.49 -6.27
C CYS A 422 -9.30 23.34 -5.04
N ASP A 423 -9.02 24.14 -4.02
CA ASP A 423 -10.00 24.41 -2.97
C ASP A 423 -11.22 25.19 -3.52
N PRO A 424 -12.41 25.09 -2.89
CA PRO A 424 -13.62 25.77 -3.36
C PRO A 424 -13.55 27.31 -3.41
N ASP A 425 -12.61 27.92 -2.68
CA ASP A 425 -12.45 29.37 -2.60
C ASP A 425 -11.38 29.93 -3.54
N ASN A 426 -10.77 29.06 -4.35
CA ASN A 426 -9.69 29.38 -5.26
C ASN A 426 -10.16 30.22 -6.45
N THR A 427 -9.34 31.19 -6.86
CA THR A 427 -9.63 32.10 -7.98
C THR A 427 -8.75 31.83 -9.20
N ASP A 428 -7.94 30.78 -9.18
CA ASP A 428 -7.08 30.40 -10.30
C ASP A 428 -7.94 29.98 -11.50
N LYS A 429 -7.66 30.58 -12.66
CA LYS A 429 -8.39 30.33 -13.91
C LYS A 429 -8.32 28.87 -14.39
N ASN A 430 -7.36 28.09 -13.90
CA ASN A 430 -7.20 26.68 -14.25
C ASN A 430 -8.14 25.77 -13.45
N CYS A 431 -8.71 26.26 -12.34
CA CYS A 431 -9.74 25.52 -11.62
C CYS A 431 -10.96 25.30 -12.51
N GLU A 432 -11.64 24.15 -12.37
CA GLU A 432 -12.85 23.86 -13.17
C GLU A 432 -13.96 24.91 -12.96
N LYS A 433 -14.12 25.37 -11.71
CA LYS A 433 -15.11 26.36 -11.29
C LYS A 433 -14.45 27.41 -10.40
N PRO A 434 -13.66 28.35 -10.98
CA PRO A 434 -12.96 29.35 -10.20
C PRO A 434 -13.96 30.27 -9.51
N ARG A 435 -13.74 30.55 -8.23
CA ARG A 435 -14.58 31.46 -7.46
C ARG A 435 -14.45 32.88 -8.03
N ASN A 436 -15.59 33.55 -8.24
CA ASN A 436 -15.59 34.97 -8.60
C ASN A 436 -15.12 35.81 -7.40
N SER A 437 -14.34 36.87 -7.66
CA SER A 437 -13.85 37.80 -6.64
C SER A 437 -14.96 38.42 -5.78
N THR A 438 -16.18 38.55 -6.33
CA THR A 438 -17.35 39.12 -5.63
C THR A 438 -18.09 38.12 -4.74
N THR A 439 -17.89 36.81 -4.91
CA THR A 439 -18.54 35.77 -4.08
C THR A 439 -17.78 35.64 -2.75
N PRO A 440 -18.41 35.77 -1.57
CA PRO A 440 -17.73 35.60 -0.30
C PRO A 440 -17.03 34.24 -0.17
N LYS A 441 -15.85 34.22 0.46
CA LYS A 441 -15.14 32.97 0.75
C LYS A 441 -15.94 32.13 1.74
N THR A 442 -15.94 30.83 1.51
CA THR A 442 -16.58 29.83 2.36
C THR A 442 -15.71 29.46 3.56
N ASN A 443 -14.37 29.53 3.40
CA ASN A 443 -13.35 29.10 4.34
C ASN A 443 -13.55 27.65 4.83
N THR A 444 -14.08 26.80 3.95
CA THR A 444 -14.40 25.40 4.28
C THR A 444 -13.14 24.56 4.49
N MET A 445 -12.04 24.92 3.81
CA MET A 445 -10.74 24.26 3.95
C MET A 445 -9.59 25.23 3.70
N LYS A 446 -8.37 24.80 4.06
CA LYS A 446 -7.16 25.59 3.78
C LYS A 446 -7.00 25.76 2.25
N PRO A 447 -6.60 26.94 1.77
CA PRO A 447 -6.39 27.17 0.33
C PRO A 447 -5.35 26.21 -0.25
N PHE A 448 -5.61 25.71 -1.45
CA PHE A 448 -4.65 24.96 -2.24
C PHE A 448 -5.03 24.99 -3.71
N ASN A 449 -4.02 24.90 -4.57
CA ASN A 449 -4.21 24.52 -5.96
C ASN A 449 -2.98 23.85 -6.52
N TYR A 450 -3.14 22.81 -7.32
CA TYR A 450 -2.02 22.17 -7.98
C TYR A 450 -2.47 21.36 -9.17
N GLN A 451 -1.57 21.22 -10.13
CA GLN A 451 -1.72 20.31 -11.25
C GLN A 451 -1.36 18.89 -10.80
N MET A 452 -2.11 17.90 -11.28
CA MET A 452 -1.70 16.49 -11.29
C MET A 452 -1.64 15.94 -12.71
N ASP A 453 -0.97 14.80 -12.86
CA ASP A 453 -0.92 14.01 -14.08
C ASP A 453 -1.30 12.55 -13.83
N ALA A 454 -1.74 11.90 -14.90
CA ALA A 454 -1.82 10.46 -15.03
C ALA A 454 -0.94 10.06 -16.22
N ILE A 455 0.29 9.63 -15.97
CA ILE A 455 1.17 9.07 -17.01
C ILE A 455 0.59 7.71 -17.38
N SER A 456 -0.05 7.61 -18.54
CA SER A 456 -0.87 6.45 -18.85
C SER A 456 -0.84 6.04 -20.30
N SER A 457 -1.16 4.77 -20.52
CA SER A 457 -1.44 4.21 -21.84
C SER A 457 -2.74 3.43 -21.82
N ASN A 458 -3.59 3.71 -22.80
CA ASN A 458 -4.85 3.00 -22.99
C ASN A 458 -4.62 1.90 -24.03
N TRP A 459 -4.72 0.65 -23.60
CA TRP A 459 -4.52 -0.49 -24.49
C TRP A 459 -5.85 -1.16 -24.84
N PRO A 460 -6.14 -1.37 -26.14
CA PRO A 460 -7.35 -2.06 -26.54
C PRO A 460 -7.39 -3.49 -26.00
N ILE A 461 -8.53 -3.85 -25.43
CA ILE A 461 -8.76 -5.18 -24.86
C ILE A 461 -9.40 -6.12 -25.91
N HIS A 462 -8.96 -7.37 -25.92
CA HIS A 462 -9.59 -8.44 -26.67
C HIS A 462 -10.67 -9.11 -25.81
N LEU A 463 -11.70 -9.67 -26.44
CA LEU A 463 -12.87 -10.24 -25.77
C LEU A 463 -12.52 -11.31 -24.72
N GLY A 464 -11.36 -11.97 -24.86
CA GLY A 464 -10.83 -12.95 -23.92
C GLY A 464 -10.79 -12.47 -22.47
N GLY A 465 -10.54 -11.17 -22.22
CA GLY A 465 -10.54 -10.60 -20.86
C GLY A 465 -11.92 -10.57 -20.18
N TYR A 466 -13.00 -10.65 -20.95
CA TYR A 466 -14.38 -10.76 -20.44
C TYR A 466 -14.87 -12.22 -20.40
N LEU A 467 -14.34 -13.08 -21.27
CA LEU A 467 -14.74 -14.48 -21.38
C LEU A 467 -13.95 -15.42 -20.46
N GLY A 468 -12.85 -14.98 -19.88
CA GLY A 468 -12.03 -15.81 -18.98
C GLY A 468 -10.89 -15.03 -18.32
N TYR A 469 -10.00 -15.77 -17.67
CA TYR A 469 -8.90 -15.21 -16.90
C TYR A 469 -7.70 -14.84 -17.78
N LEU A 470 -7.15 -13.65 -17.54
CA LEU A 470 -5.84 -13.21 -18.04
C LEU A 470 -4.89 -12.92 -16.86
N ASN A 471 -3.58 -13.00 -17.09
CA ASN A 471 -2.59 -12.60 -16.09
C ASN A 471 -2.18 -11.15 -16.31
N TYR A 472 -2.66 -10.27 -15.44
CA TYR A 472 -2.26 -8.86 -15.39
C TYR A 472 -1.05 -8.73 -14.47
N GLN A 473 0.01 -8.07 -14.94
CA GLN A 473 1.25 -7.97 -14.18
C GLN A 473 1.81 -6.54 -14.16
N ILE A 474 2.41 -6.17 -13.03
CA ILE A 474 3.30 -5.01 -12.89
C ILE A 474 4.64 -5.48 -12.33
N GLU A 475 5.74 -5.04 -12.91
CA GLU A 475 7.03 -4.94 -12.23
C GLU A 475 7.29 -3.50 -11.82
N TRP A 476 7.66 -3.29 -10.57
CA TRP A 476 7.96 -1.98 -10.02
C TRP A 476 9.29 -2.02 -9.27
N VAL A 477 10.24 -1.21 -9.71
CA VAL A 477 11.54 -1.00 -9.06
C VAL A 477 11.72 0.49 -8.80
N THR A 478 12.18 0.82 -7.61
CA THR A 478 12.38 2.20 -7.15
C THR A 478 13.80 2.69 -7.47
N GLY A 479 14.10 3.95 -7.15
CA GLY A 479 15.42 4.53 -7.34
C GLY A 479 15.68 5.08 -8.75
N LYS A 480 16.86 5.65 -8.94
CA LYS A 480 17.31 6.35 -10.16
C LYS A 480 17.29 5.48 -11.42
N ASN A 481 17.51 4.18 -11.27
CA ASN A 481 17.50 3.18 -12.34
C ASN A 481 16.19 2.35 -12.35
N GLY A 482 15.20 2.79 -11.56
CA GLY A 482 13.90 2.16 -11.41
C GLY A 482 12.99 2.29 -12.63
N TYR A 483 11.84 1.62 -12.54
CA TYR A 483 10.82 1.57 -13.57
C TYR A 483 9.50 1.01 -13.01
N VAL A 484 8.39 1.31 -13.69
CA VAL A 484 7.14 0.54 -13.61
C VAL A 484 6.86 -0.03 -14.99
N ARG A 485 6.68 -1.34 -15.10
CA ARG A 485 6.37 -2.05 -16.35
C ARG A 485 5.09 -2.86 -16.19
N TRP A 486 4.11 -2.60 -17.04
CA TRP A 486 2.88 -3.36 -17.16
C TRP A 486 3.05 -4.46 -18.19
N MET A 487 2.55 -5.65 -17.87
CA MET A 487 2.58 -6.81 -18.75
C MET A 487 1.24 -7.53 -18.73
N LEU A 488 0.95 -8.22 -19.83
CA LEU A 488 -0.17 -9.12 -19.98
C LEU A 488 0.37 -10.48 -20.42
N ASP A 489 0.17 -11.51 -19.61
CA ASP A 489 0.73 -12.85 -19.81
C ASP A 489 2.25 -12.84 -20.08
N GLY A 490 2.99 -12.00 -19.36
CA GLY A 490 4.44 -11.84 -19.49
C GLY A 490 4.91 -10.96 -20.64
N ALA A 491 4.03 -10.53 -21.55
CA ALA A 491 4.38 -9.61 -22.63
C ALA A 491 4.23 -8.15 -22.18
N PRO A 492 5.24 -7.28 -22.37
CA PRO A 492 5.15 -5.88 -21.95
C PRO A 492 4.16 -5.09 -22.79
N LEU A 493 3.32 -4.30 -22.11
CA LEU A 493 2.36 -3.37 -22.70
C LEU A 493 2.85 -1.92 -22.58
N PHE A 494 3.33 -1.53 -21.40
CA PHE A 494 3.73 -0.17 -21.11
C PHE A 494 4.89 -0.18 -20.11
N GLU A 495 5.81 0.77 -20.20
CA GLU A 495 6.84 0.98 -19.18
C GLU A 495 7.17 2.47 -19.03
N VAL A 496 7.26 2.89 -17.78
CA VAL A 496 7.74 4.22 -17.37
C VAL A 496 9.01 4.02 -16.56
N THR A 497 10.15 4.49 -17.08
CA THR A 497 11.42 4.46 -16.35
C THR A 497 11.54 5.67 -15.43
N THR A 498 12.37 5.58 -14.39
CA THR A 498 12.69 6.76 -13.56
C THR A 498 13.29 7.90 -14.39
N GLU A 499 14.02 7.59 -15.46
CA GLU A 499 14.52 8.62 -16.40
C GLU A 499 13.38 9.37 -17.09
N ALA A 500 12.42 8.65 -17.69
CA ALA A 500 11.24 9.26 -18.33
C ALA A 500 10.42 10.10 -17.34
N PHE A 501 10.43 9.68 -16.08
CA PHE A 501 9.67 10.24 -14.98
C PHE A 501 10.30 11.51 -14.38
N SER A 502 11.61 11.49 -14.13
CA SER A 502 12.34 12.54 -13.41
C SER A 502 13.06 13.53 -14.34
N ASN A 503 13.45 13.11 -15.55
CA ASN A 503 14.10 13.97 -16.54
C ASN A 503 13.07 14.66 -17.44
N VAL A 504 12.23 15.49 -16.82
CA VAL A 504 11.17 16.21 -17.54
C VAL A 504 11.72 17.39 -18.35
N PRO A 505 11.14 17.72 -19.52
CA PRO A 505 11.56 18.89 -20.30
C PRO A 505 11.51 20.18 -19.50
N GLN A 506 12.44 21.09 -19.78
CA GLN A 506 12.54 22.40 -19.13
C GLN A 506 12.58 23.51 -20.18
N ASN A 507 11.84 24.58 -19.90
CA ASN A 507 12.00 25.88 -20.57
C ASN A 507 13.16 26.66 -19.94
N SER A 508 13.38 27.90 -20.40
CA SER A 508 14.45 28.77 -19.89
C SER A 508 14.32 29.14 -18.40
N LYS A 509 13.12 29.08 -17.83
CA LYS A 509 12.83 29.38 -16.42
C LYS A 509 13.02 28.18 -15.50
N LYS A 510 13.09 26.96 -16.06
CA LYS A 510 13.18 25.70 -15.33
C LYS A 510 12.00 25.49 -14.35
N ASP A 511 10.80 25.77 -14.82
CA ASP A 511 9.56 25.77 -14.03
C ASP A 511 8.77 24.45 -14.12
N ASN A 512 9.31 23.40 -14.74
CA ASN A 512 8.68 22.06 -14.72
C ASN A 512 9.17 21.27 -13.50
N PRO A 513 8.29 20.91 -12.54
CA PRO A 513 8.70 20.21 -11.33
C PRO A 513 9.27 18.81 -11.65
N GLN A 514 10.50 18.55 -11.21
CA GLN A 514 11.14 17.23 -11.30
C GLN A 514 10.55 16.31 -10.21
N LYS A 515 9.92 15.21 -10.63
CA LYS A 515 9.30 14.25 -9.71
C LYS A 515 10.31 13.18 -9.26
N VAL A 516 9.94 12.42 -8.24
CA VAL A 516 10.68 11.26 -7.74
C VAL A 516 9.87 10.00 -8.01
N MET A 517 10.54 8.92 -8.39
CA MET A 517 9.89 7.64 -8.62
C MET A 517 8.96 7.29 -7.45
N LEU A 518 7.90 6.53 -7.70
CA LEU A 518 6.97 6.17 -6.64
C LEU A 518 7.72 5.28 -5.64
N GLU A 519 7.88 5.79 -4.42
CA GLU A 519 8.70 5.18 -3.36
C GLU A 519 7.89 4.88 -2.09
N GLU A 520 6.62 5.30 -2.02
CA GLU A 520 5.76 5.05 -0.86
C GLU A 520 5.45 3.55 -0.68
N PRO A 521 5.32 3.01 0.54
CA PRO A 521 4.74 1.69 0.75
C PRO A 521 3.28 1.71 0.27
N MET A 522 2.94 0.84 -0.68
CA MET A 522 1.61 0.83 -1.29
C MET A 522 0.80 -0.38 -0.84
N TYR A 523 -0.50 -0.17 -0.65
CA TYR A 523 -1.47 -1.23 -0.42
C TYR A 523 -2.28 -1.47 -1.70
N MET A 524 -2.83 -2.67 -1.84
CA MET A 524 -3.62 -3.07 -3.01
C MET A 524 -5.10 -2.76 -2.82
N ILE A 525 -5.75 -2.44 -3.93
CA ILE A 525 -7.17 -2.14 -4.03
C ILE A 525 -7.72 -2.87 -5.25
N PHE A 526 -8.90 -3.45 -5.11
CA PHE A 526 -9.70 -3.88 -6.25
C PHE A 526 -11.16 -3.52 -6.03
N ASN A 527 -11.78 -3.00 -7.09
CA ASN A 527 -13.14 -2.52 -7.08
C ASN A 527 -13.80 -2.68 -8.46
N VAL A 528 -15.13 -2.59 -8.47
CA VAL A 528 -15.90 -2.39 -9.71
C VAL A 528 -16.77 -1.17 -9.50
N ALA A 529 -16.52 -0.13 -10.30
CA ALA A 529 -17.21 1.14 -10.21
C ALA A 529 -18.10 1.38 -11.43
N LEU A 530 -19.03 2.33 -11.34
CA LEU A 530 -19.89 2.75 -12.44
C LEU A 530 -20.01 4.27 -12.45
N SER A 531 -19.74 4.92 -13.57
CA SER A 531 -19.78 6.37 -13.65
C SER A 531 -20.67 6.84 -14.80
N ARG A 532 -21.17 8.07 -14.67
CA ARG A 532 -21.82 8.79 -15.77
C ARG A 532 -20.84 9.44 -16.75
N SER A 533 -19.55 9.50 -16.42
CA SER A 533 -18.56 10.34 -17.11
C SER A 533 -17.31 9.60 -17.60
N TRP A 534 -17.20 8.29 -17.37
CA TRP A 534 -16.05 7.50 -17.83
C TRP A 534 -16.21 6.97 -19.26
N GLY A 535 -15.13 6.41 -19.81
CA GLY A 535 -15.07 5.86 -21.16
C GLY A 535 -16.00 4.66 -21.39
N THR A 536 -16.45 4.02 -20.32
CA THR A 536 -17.63 3.14 -20.33
C THR A 536 -18.64 3.61 -19.30
N THR A 537 -19.91 3.53 -19.64
CA THR A 537 -21.03 3.94 -18.79
C THR A 537 -22.14 2.90 -18.88
N PRO A 538 -22.90 2.68 -17.79
CA PRO A 538 -24.07 1.82 -17.87
C PRO A 538 -25.17 2.47 -18.72
N PRO A 539 -26.14 1.68 -19.20
CA PRO A 539 -27.32 2.22 -19.87
C PRO A 539 -28.01 3.27 -18.98
N ASN A 540 -28.54 4.33 -19.63
CA ASN A 540 -29.29 5.40 -18.97
C ASN A 540 -28.55 6.02 -17.77
N PRO A 541 -27.31 6.51 -17.94
CA PRO A 541 -26.47 6.95 -16.82
C PRO A 541 -27.13 8.06 -16.00
N GLY A 542 -27.18 7.88 -14.69
CA GLY A 542 -27.87 8.80 -13.77
C GLY A 542 -29.34 8.47 -13.51
N MET A 543 -29.84 7.36 -14.06
CA MET A 543 -31.17 6.79 -13.80
C MET A 543 -31.05 5.27 -13.57
N GLU A 544 -32.18 4.60 -13.32
CA GLU A 544 -32.24 3.13 -13.33
C GLU A 544 -31.75 2.57 -14.67
N CYS A 545 -31.09 1.40 -14.65
CA CYS A 545 -30.46 0.80 -15.82
C CYS A 545 -31.42 0.75 -17.04
N ARG A 546 -32.68 0.37 -16.83
CA ARG A 546 -33.68 0.22 -17.90
C ARG A 546 -34.26 1.54 -18.42
N GLY A 547 -34.06 2.65 -17.70
CA GLY A 547 -34.70 3.91 -18.04
C GLY A 547 -36.23 3.75 -18.08
N ASP A 548 -36.83 4.00 -19.24
CA ASP A 548 -38.27 3.82 -19.47
C ASP A 548 -38.67 2.40 -19.90
N GLY A 549 -37.70 1.50 -20.12
CA GLY A 549 -37.91 0.13 -20.55
C GLY A 549 -38.16 -0.06 -22.05
N ASN A 550 -38.07 0.98 -22.88
CA ASN A 550 -38.38 0.89 -24.32
C ASN A 550 -37.17 0.54 -25.21
N ASP A 551 -35.94 0.65 -24.69
CA ASP A 551 -34.72 0.26 -25.41
C ASP A 551 -34.42 -1.24 -25.19
N PRO A 552 -34.64 -2.10 -26.20
CA PRO A 552 -34.41 -3.54 -26.06
C PRO A 552 -32.93 -3.89 -25.81
N VAL A 553 -31.99 -3.08 -26.29
CA VAL A 553 -30.55 -3.32 -26.08
C VAL A 553 -30.17 -2.97 -24.65
N ALA A 554 -30.64 -1.83 -24.14
CA ALA A 554 -30.47 -1.47 -22.74
C ALA A 554 -31.07 -2.55 -21.83
N ASN A 555 -32.28 -3.01 -22.11
CA ASN A 555 -32.93 -4.07 -21.35
C ASN A 555 -32.12 -5.37 -21.32
N ALA A 556 -31.58 -5.83 -22.45
CA ALA A 556 -30.76 -7.04 -22.51
C ALA A 556 -29.44 -6.90 -21.71
N ILE A 557 -28.83 -5.71 -21.71
CA ILE A 557 -27.66 -5.42 -20.87
C ILE A 557 -28.05 -5.44 -19.40
N CYS A 558 -29.17 -4.81 -19.03
CA CYS A 558 -29.64 -4.78 -17.65
C CYS A 558 -30.06 -6.18 -17.15
N ASP A 559 -30.60 -7.04 -18.02
CA ASP A 559 -30.91 -8.46 -17.74
C ASP A 559 -29.65 -9.29 -17.44
N SER A 560 -28.47 -8.78 -17.79
CA SER A 560 -27.19 -9.43 -17.52
C SER A 560 -26.62 -9.09 -16.13
N PHE A 561 -27.25 -8.17 -15.36
CA PHE A 561 -26.93 -8.04 -13.94
C PHE A 561 -27.56 -9.20 -13.14
N PRO A 562 -26.87 -9.74 -12.12
CA PRO A 562 -25.57 -9.31 -11.62
C PRO A 562 -24.39 -9.73 -12.50
N MET A 563 -23.42 -8.82 -12.64
CA MET A 563 -22.14 -9.08 -13.30
C MET A 563 -21.05 -9.34 -12.25
N TYR A 564 -20.01 -10.08 -12.64
CA TYR A 564 -18.96 -10.51 -11.72
C TYR A 564 -17.57 -10.18 -12.27
N MET A 565 -16.77 -9.46 -11.49
CA MET A 565 -15.33 -9.48 -11.63
C MET A 565 -14.83 -10.67 -10.82
N LYS A 566 -14.03 -11.56 -11.42
CA LYS A 566 -13.46 -12.72 -10.73
C LYS A 566 -11.93 -12.60 -10.63
N ILE A 567 -11.35 -13.02 -9.51
CA ILE A 567 -9.91 -13.10 -9.30
C ILE A 567 -9.58 -14.52 -8.84
N ASP A 568 -8.77 -15.23 -9.62
CA ASP A 568 -8.29 -16.58 -9.32
C ASP A 568 -7.21 -16.52 -8.24
N TYR A 569 -6.18 -15.70 -8.45
CA TYR A 569 -5.14 -15.48 -7.46
C TYR A 569 -4.52 -14.08 -7.54
N ILE A 570 -3.85 -13.69 -6.45
CA ILE A 570 -2.94 -12.55 -6.38
C ILE A 570 -1.60 -13.04 -5.84
N ARG A 571 -0.49 -12.64 -6.46
CA ARG A 571 0.87 -12.98 -6.03
C ARG A 571 1.79 -11.76 -6.10
N VAL A 572 2.65 -11.60 -5.09
CA VAL A 572 3.67 -10.56 -5.02
C VAL A 572 5.04 -11.21 -4.83
N TYR A 573 6.02 -10.75 -5.60
CA TYR A 573 7.40 -11.21 -5.57
C TYR A 573 8.35 -10.03 -5.34
N GLN A 574 9.42 -10.23 -4.58
CA GLN A 574 10.44 -9.21 -4.34
C GLN A 574 11.85 -9.78 -4.46
N ASP A 575 12.76 -8.93 -4.91
CA ASP A 575 14.20 -9.17 -4.85
C ASP A 575 14.67 -9.13 -3.40
N ARG A 576 15.36 -10.18 -2.98
CA ARG A 576 15.94 -10.31 -1.63
C ARG A 576 17.47 -10.32 -1.67
N GLY A 577 18.07 -9.92 -2.80
CA GLY A 577 19.51 -9.76 -2.92
C GLY A 577 20.05 -8.71 -1.95
N ASP A 578 21.29 -8.90 -1.52
CA ASP A 578 22.06 -7.95 -0.71
C ASP A 578 22.91 -6.98 -1.57
N ASP A 579 22.83 -7.12 -2.89
CA ASP A 579 23.54 -6.34 -3.91
C ASP A 579 22.64 -5.29 -4.61
N LEU A 580 21.50 -4.95 -3.99
CA LEU A 580 20.60 -3.93 -4.52
C LEU A 580 21.22 -2.53 -4.42
N GLU A 581 20.82 -1.64 -5.33
CA GLU A 581 21.22 -0.24 -5.27
C GLU A 581 20.71 0.43 -3.98
N ASP A 582 21.47 1.39 -3.43
CA ASP A 582 21.15 2.06 -2.16
C ASP A 582 19.77 2.76 -2.15
N ASP A 583 19.28 3.16 -3.32
CA ASP A 583 17.99 3.81 -3.54
C ASP A 583 16.89 2.84 -4.04
N ASN A 584 17.15 1.54 -4.00
CA ASN A 584 16.13 0.51 -4.15
C ASN A 584 15.50 0.19 -2.79
N TYR A 585 14.31 0.76 -2.54
CA TYR A 585 13.60 0.64 -1.27
C TYR A 585 12.74 -0.62 -1.17
N MET A 586 13.02 -1.66 -1.96
CA MET A 586 12.15 -2.83 -2.00
C MET A 586 12.00 -3.46 -0.62
N SER A 587 10.77 -3.49 -0.10
CA SER A 587 10.51 -3.92 1.27
C SER A 587 9.07 -4.37 1.48
N LEU A 588 8.85 -5.18 2.52
CA LEU A 588 7.53 -5.59 2.97
C LEU A 588 7.10 -4.80 4.19
N GLY A 589 5.84 -4.37 4.20
CA GLY A 589 5.20 -3.71 5.31
C GLY A 589 4.78 -2.27 4.98
N CYS A 590 3.90 -1.75 5.83
CA CYS A 590 3.30 -0.44 5.66
C CYS A 590 4.10 0.71 6.30
N ASP A 591 5.09 0.39 7.14
CA ASP A 591 5.90 1.36 7.91
C ASP A 591 7.41 1.11 7.72
N PRO A 592 7.92 1.13 6.48
CA PRO A 592 9.33 0.93 6.20
C PRO A 592 10.15 2.09 6.77
N ALA A 593 11.40 1.80 7.19
CA ALA A 593 12.27 2.80 7.80
C ALA A 593 12.60 3.98 6.88
N THR A 594 12.57 3.80 5.56
CA THR A 594 12.83 4.88 4.58
C THR A 594 11.63 5.80 4.38
N HIS A 595 10.43 5.25 4.58
CA HIS A 595 9.14 5.89 4.30
C HIS A 595 8.13 5.58 5.41
N PRO A 596 8.36 6.03 6.67
CA PRO A 596 7.46 5.71 7.78
C PRO A 596 6.06 6.27 7.51
N THR A 597 5.03 5.56 8.00
CA THR A 597 3.62 5.94 7.90
C THR A 597 2.85 5.77 9.21
N LYS A 598 3.31 4.86 10.09
CA LYS A 598 2.54 4.41 11.24
C LYS A 598 2.16 5.53 12.19
N LYS A 599 3.16 6.29 12.66
CA LYS A 599 2.94 7.37 13.64
C LYS A 599 2.07 8.49 13.08
N TRP A 600 2.13 8.72 11.76
CA TRP A 600 1.25 9.67 11.08
C TRP A 600 -0.19 9.19 11.08
N ILE A 601 -0.43 7.96 10.61
CA ILE A 601 -1.77 7.38 10.56
C ILE A 601 -2.36 7.26 11.96
N ASP A 602 -1.61 6.76 12.94
CA ASP A 602 -2.05 6.66 14.33
C ASP A 602 -2.46 8.04 14.90
N GLY A 603 -1.72 9.10 14.54
CA GLY A 603 -2.00 10.47 14.96
C GLY A 603 -3.17 11.14 14.24
N HIS A 604 -3.66 10.56 13.14
CA HIS A 604 -4.71 11.12 12.28
C HIS A 604 -5.79 10.09 11.94
N ILE A 605 -5.97 9.04 12.77
CA ILE A 605 -6.78 7.87 12.42
C ILE A 605 -8.22 8.21 12.02
N ASP A 606 -8.79 9.27 12.60
CA ASP A 606 -10.13 9.79 12.31
C ASP A 606 -10.30 10.25 10.84
N GLU A 607 -9.21 10.48 10.10
CA GLU A 607 -9.24 10.80 8.68
C GLU A 607 -9.31 9.57 7.77
N TYR A 608 -9.03 8.39 8.32
CA TYR A 608 -8.90 7.13 7.60
C TYR A 608 -10.03 6.15 7.90
N VAL A 609 -10.86 6.38 8.91
CA VAL A 609 -11.92 5.44 9.31
C VAL A 609 -13.23 6.18 9.54
N ASP A 610 -14.34 5.44 9.46
CA ASP A 610 -15.65 5.87 9.95
C ASP A 610 -16.33 4.68 10.66
N ASP A 611 -17.54 4.89 11.16
CA ASP A 611 -18.28 3.88 11.95
C ASP A 611 -18.53 2.59 11.16
N ASP A 612 -18.75 2.70 9.85
CA ASP A 612 -19.03 1.57 8.97
C ASP A 612 -17.73 0.90 8.48
N ASN A 613 -16.61 1.64 8.44
CA ASN A 613 -15.34 1.21 7.88
C ASN A 613 -14.15 1.31 8.87
N PRO A 614 -14.25 0.72 10.07
CA PRO A 614 -13.18 0.78 11.07
C PRO A 614 -11.93 0.03 10.61
N TRP A 615 -10.77 0.50 11.04
CA TRP A 615 -9.56 -0.32 11.01
C TRP A 615 -9.58 -1.32 12.16
N LYS A 616 -9.33 -2.60 11.86
CA LYS A 616 -9.24 -3.65 12.87
C LYS A 616 -7.98 -4.47 12.69
N GLU A 617 -7.20 -4.55 13.77
CA GLU A 617 -6.08 -5.47 13.86
C GLU A 617 -6.57 -6.92 13.77
N VAL A 618 -5.84 -7.75 13.02
CA VAL A 618 -6.14 -9.17 12.87
C VAL A 618 -4.94 -9.98 13.35
N SER A 619 -5.15 -10.72 14.45
CA SER A 619 -4.18 -11.68 14.98
C SER A 619 -4.56 -13.09 14.54
N GLY A 620 -3.66 -13.76 13.82
CA GLY A 620 -3.89 -15.05 13.21
C GLY A 620 -4.63 -14.94 11.87
N LYS A 621 -5.39 -15.97 11.55
CA LYS A 621 -6.19 -16.13 10.33
C LYS A 621 -5.40 -16.25 9.03
N ALA A 622 -4.07 -16.32 9.01
CA ALA A 622 -3.38 -16.82 7.80
C ALA A 622 -3.80 -18.27 7.50
N PHE A 623 -3.75 -18.66 6.24
CA PHE A 623 -3.93 -20.06 5.85
C PHE A 623 -2.76 -20.92 6.34
N CYS A 624 -3.07 -22.13 6.78
CA CYS A 624 -2.09 -23.08 7.32
C CYS A 624 -2.47 -24.53 6.98
N LYS A 625 -1.47 -25.40 6.95
CA LYS A 625 -1.61 -26.85 6.82
C LYS A 625 -1.22 -27.57 8.12
N ILE A 626 -0.25 -27.03 8.85
CA ILE A 626 0.29 -27.61 10.09
C ILE A 626 0.49 -26.53 11.15
N ASP A 627 0.55 -26.92 12.43
CA ASP A 627 0.80 -25.99 13.55
C ASP A 627 2.09 -25.16 13.38
N ASP A 628 3.10 -25.74 12.74
CA ASP A 628 4.41 -25.10 12.51
C ASP A 628 4.31 -23.88 11.55
N ASP A 629 3.23 -23.76 10.78
CA ASP A 629 2.93 -22.57 9.95
C ASP A 629 2.43 -21.39 10.79
N CYS A 630 2.05 -21.64 12.06
CA CYS A 630 1.38 -20.69 12.94
C CYS A 630 2.16 -20.45 14.24
N THR A 631 3.43 -20.88 14.30
CA THR A 631 4.29 -20.65 15.46
C THR A 631 5.68 -20.20 15.04
N ILE A 632 6.35 -19.44 15.90
CA ILE A 632 7.72 -18.97 15.65
C ILE A 632 8.72 -20.14 15.53
N GLY A 633 9.70 -19.96 14.67
CA GLY A 633 10.80 -20.88 14.40
C GLY A 633 12.19 -20.26 14.57
N GLY A 634 13.20 -20.91 13.98
CA GLY A 634 14.59 -20.44 13.95
C GLY A 634 15.30 -20.46 15.31
N ASN A 635 16.37 -19.67 15.44
CA ASN A 635 17.21 -19.61 16.64
C ASN A 635 16.50 -19.04 17.89
N VAL A 636 15.31 -18.48 17.71
CA VAL A 636 14.50 -17.83 18.76
C VAL A 636 13.33 -18.72 19.21
N GLY A 637 12.93 -19.69 18.39
CA GLY A 637 11.88 -20.65 18.72
C GLY A 637 12.41 -21.78 19.60
N THR A 638 12.24 -21.68 20.91
CA THR A 638 12.45 -22.85 21.78
C THR A 638 11.35 -23.88 21.55
N THR A 639 11.64 -25.18 21.67
CA THR A 639 10.66 -26.27 21.50
C THR A 639 9.43 -26.15 22.40
N ALA A 640 9.51 -25.34 23.47
CA ALA A 640 8.46 -25.11 24.45
C ALA A 640 7.49 -23.96 24.09
N LEU A 641 7.92 -22.96 23.31
CA LEU A 641 7.11 -21.77 23.04
C LEU A 641 6.25 -21.95 21.78
N LYS A 642 4.94 -22.15 21.97
CA LYS A 642 3.95 -22.25 20.88
C LYS A 642 3.10 -20.98 20.82
N THR A 643 3.32 -20.15 19.81
CA THR A 643 2.69 -18.83 19.70
C THR A 643 1.33 -18.89 18.99
N GLY A 644 1.07 -19.95 18.21
CA GLY A 644 -0.21 -20.27 17.62
C GLY A 644 -0.33 -21.73 17.18
N LYS A 645 -1.48 -22.07 16.61
CA LYS A 645 -1.83 -23.40 16.10
C LYS A 645 -2.65 -23.29 14.81
N CYS A 646 -2.64 -24.34 14.01
CA CYS A 646 -3.45 -24.43 12.82
C CYS A 646 -4.82 -25.06 13.14
N VAL A 647 -5.90 -24.29 13.03
CA VAL A 647 -7.26 -24.72 13.36
C VAL A 647 -8.14 -24.48 12.14
N LYS A 648 -8.72 -25.56 11.58
CA LYS A 648 -9.56 -25.50 10.36
C LYS A 648 -8.86 -24.76 9.21
N ASN A 649 -7.59 -25.10 8.97
CA ASN A 649 -6.72 -24.49 7.96
C ASN A 649 -6.50 -22.96 8.13
N ARG A 650 -6.74 -22.42 9.33
CA ARG A 650 -6.46 -21.01 9.68
C ARG A 650 -5.62 -20.93 10.96
N CYS A 651 -4.64 -20.03 10.99
CA CYS A 651 -3.85 -19.81 12.19
C CYS A 651 -4.68 -19.20 13.31
N GLN A 652 -4.51 -19.71 14.53
CA GLN A 652 -5.11 -19.19 15.75
C GLN A 652 -4.02 -18.96 16.79
N CYS A 653 -3.89 -17.73 17.28
CA CYS A 653 -2.84 -17.36 18.22
C CYS A 653 -3.16 -17.88 19.61
N THR A 654 -2.18 -18.48 20.30
CA THR A 654 -2.35 -19.05 21.64
C THR A 654 -2.62 -17.96 22.68
N TYR A 655 -1.96 -16.81 22.54
CA TYR A 655 -2.12 -15.63 23.39
C TYR A 655 -2.23 -14.39 22.50
N SER A 656 -3.44 -14.07 22.04
CA SER A 656 -3.69 -12.95 21.11
C SER A 656 -3.35 -11.57 21.68
N THR A 657 -3.08 -11.46 22.98
CA THR A 657 -2.60 -10.23 23.65
C THR A 657 -1.07 -10.10 23.63
N SER A 658 -0.35 -11.17 23.31
CA SER A 658 1.12 -11.22 23.28
C SER A 658 1.68 -11.55 21.91
N TRP A 659 0.89 -12.21 21.07
CA TRP A 659 1.25 -12.64 19.73
C TRP A 659 0.14 -12.28 18.75
N GLY A 660 0.55 -11.64 17.67
CA GLY A 660 -0.33 -11.20 16.59
C GLY A 660 0.31 -11.44 15.23
N GLY A 661 -0.14 -10.66 14.25
CA GLY A 661 0.17 -10.88 12.84
C GLY A 661 -0.53 -12.13 12.28
N PRO A 662 -0.48 -12.34 10.95
CA PRO A 662 -1.27 -13.37 10.29
C PRO A 662 -0.98 -14.80 10.76
N ARG A 663 0.29 -15.07 11.08
CA ARG A 663 0.81 -16.39 11.48
C ARG A 663 1.13 -16.49 12.97
N CYS A 664 0.68 -15.53 13.78
CA CYS A 664 0.96 -15.52 15.22
C CYS A 664 2.45 -15.45 15.57
N THR A 665 3.25 -14.84 14.70
CA THR A 665 4.71 -14.71 14.84
C THR A 665 5.16 -13.27 15.09
N THR A 666 4.24 -12.33 15.22
CA THR A 666 4.54 -10.94 15.58
C THR A 666 4.37 -10.76 17.09
N ALA A 667 5.42 -10.41 17.80
CA ALA A 667 5.34 -10.18 19.25
C ALA A 667 4.66 -8.84 19.54
N LEU A 668 3.47 -8.84 20.13
CA LEU A 668 2.76 -7.61 20.44
C LEU A 668 3.40 -6.96 21.68
N SER A 669 4.22 -5.93 21.47
CA SER A 669 4.63 -4.99 22.51
C SER A 669 3.38 -4.23 22.95
N GLY A 670 2.94 -4.46 24.21
CA GLY A 670 1.66 -4.00 24.77
C GLY A 670 1.10 -2.74 24.10
N SER A 671 0.24 -2.93 23.10
CA SER A 671 -0.22 -1.86 22.23
C SER A 671 -1.07 -0.87 23.02
N THR A 672 -0.82 0.41 22.79
CA THR A 672 -1.62 1.53 23.28
C THR A 672 -2.89 1.75 22.45
N SER A 673 -3.45 0.70 21.83
CA SER A 673 -4.75 0.80 21.16
C SER A 673 -5.87 0.77 22.20
N THR A 674 -6.31 1.97 22.58
CA THR A 674 -7.69 2.34 22.99
C THR A 674 -8.67 1.18 23.21
N SER A 675 -8.59 0.49 24.37
CA SER A 675 -9.73 -0.23 24.99
C SER A 675 -9.45 -0.91 26.36
N ALA A 676 -8.23 -0.89 26.91
CA ALA A 676 -7.96 -1.61 28.18
C ALA A 676 -7.80 -0.69 29.40
N SER A 677 -8.86 -0.59 30.21
CA SER A 677 -8.96 0.18 31.46
C SER A 677 -8.33 -0.50 32.69
N SER A 678 -7.20 -1.23 32.56
CA SER A 678 -6.47 -1.68 33.75
C SER A 678 -4.98 -1.95 33.49
N LEU A 679 -4.16 -1.51 34.44
CA LEU A 679 -2.70 -1.66 34.47
C LEU A 679 -2.24 -3.12 34.70
N SER A 680 -3.15 -4.05 35.01
CA SER A 680 -2.83 -5.40 35.48
C SER A 680 -2.55 -6.44 34.38
N ASN A 681 -2.82 -6.12 33.11
CA ASN A 681 -2.73 -7.06 31.99
C ASN A 681 -1.51 -6.84 31.09
N ARG A 682 -0.48 -6.12 31.56
CA ARG A 682 0.66 -5.67 30.76
C ARG A 682 1.98 -6.26 31.28
N ALA A 683 2.43 -7.37 30.71
CA ALA A 683 3.84 -7.69 30.45
C ALA A 683 4.05 -9.18 30.14
N TYR A 684 5.13 -9.46 29.40
CA TYR A 684 5.76 -10.78 29.34
C TYR A 684 6.15 -11.24 30.76
N GLY A 685 5.47 -12.27 31.26
CA GLY A 685 5.75 -12.89 32.56
C GLY A 685 4.50 -13.53 33.19
N PRO A 686 4.66 -14.39 34.21
CA PRO A 686 3.53 -14.94 34.96
C PRO A 686 2.68 -13.80 35.57
N PRO A 687 1.36 -14.00 35.75
CA PRO A 687 0.45 -12.98 36.26
C PRO A 687 1.02 -12.30 37.51
N MET A 688 0.95 -10.97 37.59
CA MET A 688 1.52 -10.21 38.71
C MET A 688 1.03 -10.73 40.07
N GLY A 689 -0.23 -11.18 40.16
CA GLY A 689 -0.78 -11.84 41.35
C GLY A 689 -0.10 -13.17 41.71
N LEU A 690 0.29 -13.97 40.72
CA LEU A 690 1.06 -15.21 40.95
C LEU A 690 2.48 -14.90 41.43
N SER A 691 3.13 -13.92 40.82
CA SER A 691 4.47 -13.46 41.21
C SER A 691 4.47 -12.85 42.62
N MET A 692 3.46 -12.05 42.96
CA MET A 692 3.25 -11.53 44.32
C MET A 692 2.93 -12.64 45.32
N GLY A 693 2.15 -13.65 44.93
CA GLY A 693 1.86 -14.82 45.75
C GLY A 693 3.13 -15.63 46.06
N ILE A 694 3.95 -15.90 45.05
CA ILE A 694 5.23 -16.60 45.22
C ILE A 694 6.19 -15.77 46.09
N ALA A 695 6.28 -14.46 45.87
CA ALA A 695 7.10 -13.57 46.70
C ALA A 695 6.63 -13.57 48.16
N ALA A 696 5.32 -13.51 48.42
CA ALA A 696 4.75 -13.59 49.75
C ALA A 696 5.06 -14.93 50.44
N VAL A 697 4.99 -16.04 49.70
CA VAL A 697 5.36 -17.37 50.20
C VAL A 697 6.85 -17.44 50.54
N ILE A 698 7.73 -16.90 49.70
CA ILE A 698 9.18 -16.86 49.94
C ILE A 698 9.50 -16.02 51.18
N VAL A 699 8.87 -14.85 51.32
CA VAL A 699 9.04 -13.98 52.50
C VAL A 699 8.53 -14.68 53.75
N PHE A 700 7.37 -15.31 53.70
CA PHE A 700 6.81 -16.06 54.81
C PHE A 700 7.73 -17.21 55.25
N LEU A 701 8.20 -18.03 54.30
CA LEU A 701 9.12 -19.13 54.57
C LEU A 701 10.46 -18.64 55.14
N SER A 702 10.95 -17.48 54.68
CA SER A 702 12.15 -16.84 55.21
C SER A 702 11.96 -16.38 56.66
N CYS A 703 10.81 -15.77 56.97
CA CYS A 703 10.46 -15.39 58.34
C CYS A 703 10.33 -16.61 59.26
N VAL A 704 9.71 -17.69 58.79
CA VAL A 704 9.60 -18.97 59.53
C VAL A 704 11.00 -19.57 59.78
N SER A 705 11.87 -19.56 58.78
CA SER A 705 13.26 -20.05 58.90
C SER A 705 14.05 -19.25 59.94
N VAL A 706 13.97 -17.92 59.91
CA VAL A 706 14.62 -17.04 60.91
C VAL A 706 14.05 -17.30 62.30
N TYR A 707 12.73 -17.42 62.45
CA TYR A 707 12.10 -17.70 63.74
C TYR A 707 12.52 -19.06 64.32
N MET A 708 12.56 -20.11 63.48
CA MET A 708 13.02 -21.44 63.88
C MET A 708 14.51 -21.42 64.26
N SER A 709 15.32 -20.65 63.54
CA SER A 709 16.74 -20.45 63.87
C SER A 709 16.92 -19.71 65.20
N MET A 710 16.10 -18.69 65.49
CA MET A 710 16.08 -18.00 66.79
C MET A 710 15.64 -18.93 67.95
N LEU A 711 14.67 -19.82 67.72
CA LEU A 711 14.28 -20.84 68.69
C LEU A 711 15.38 -21.88 68.94
N SER A 712 16.08 -22.30 67.89
CA SER A 712 17.25 -23.17 67.97
C SER A 712 18.37 -22.51 68.77
N MET A 713 18.69 -21.25 68.46
CA MET A 713 19.66 -20.42 69.20
C MET A 713 19.26 -20.25 70.68
N LYS A 714 17.97 -20.03 70.99
CA LYS A 714 17.49 -19.99 72.38
C LYS A 714 17.66 -21.34 73.09
N LYS A 715 17.39 -22.45 72.42
CA LYS A 715 17.62 -23.80 72.98
C LYS A 715 19.12 -24.06 73.20
N GLN A 716 19.99 -23.68 72.26
CA GLN A 716 21.44 -23.80 72.39
C GLN A 716 22.00 -22.89 73.49
N ALA A 717 21.52 -21.64 73.60
CA ALA A 717 21.89 -20.72 74.67
C ALA A 717 21.45 -21.23 76.05
N ALA A 718 20.26 -21.84 76.15
CA ALA A 718 19.77 -22.49 77.38
C ALA A 718 20.56 -23.77 77.75
N LEU A 719 21.05 -24.51 76.74
CA LEU A 719 21.95 -25.65 76.92
C LEU A 719 23.35 -25.22 77.38
N LEU A 720 23.87 -24.11 76.83
CA LEU A 720 25.15 -23.50 77.22
C LEU A 720 25.12 -22.93 78.64
N THR A 721 24.00 -22.34 79.08
CA THR A 721 23.82 -21.89 80.47
C THR A 721 23.69 -23.07 81.46
N LYS A 722 23.16 -24.21 81.04
CA LYS A 722 23.17 -25.46 81.84
C LYS A 722 24.57 -26.06 81.99
N THR A 723 25.42 -25.96 80.97
CA THR A 723 26.81 -26.47 81.01
C THR A 723 27.76 -25.54 81.78
N THR A 724 27.55 -24.21 81.73
CA THR A 724 28.33 -23.27 82.58
C THR A 724 27.94 -23.29 84.06
N ALA A 725 26.74 -23.78 84.41
CA ALA A 725 26.34 -24.02 85.79
C ALA A 725 26.94 -25.31 86.41
N GLN A 726 27.39 -26.27 85.58
CA GLN A 726 28.03 -27.51 86.04
C GLN A 726 29.56 -27.46 86.09
N ALA A 727 30.21 -26.47 85.47
CA ALA A 727 31.66 -26.30 85.50
C ALA A 727 32.20 -25.50 86.70
N LYS A 728 31.37 -25.23 87.72
CA LYS A 728 31.74 -24.42 88.91
C LYS A 728 31.84 -25.21 90.23
N MET A 729 31.95 -26.54 90.17
CA MET A 729 32.28 -27.38 91.34
C MET A 729 33.34 -28.43 90.99
N ALA A 730 34.62 -28.04 91.05
CA ALA A 730 35.77 -28.84 91.47
C ALA A 730 37.04 -27.97 91.33
N GLY A 731 37.61 -27.53 92.46
CA GLY A 731 38.95 -26.90 92.53
C GLY A 731 40.07 -27.92 92.24
N SER A 732 41.37 -27.62 92.26
CA SER A 732 42.17 -26.55 92.86
C SER A 732 43.65 -26.75 92.44
N ILE A 733 44.49 -25.69 92.54
CA ILE A 733 45.97 -25.63 92.67
C ILE A 733 46.85 -25.50 91.38
N ASP A 734 47.40 -24.29 91.21
CA ASP A 734 48.82 -23.83 91.01
C ASP A 734 49.89 -24.82 90.47
N ASP A 735 50.92 -24.46 89.69
CA ASP A 735 51.79 -23.26 89.68
C ASP A 735 52.65 -23.23 88.38
N GLY A 736 53.24 -22.08 88.03
CA GLY A 736 54.61 -22.07 87.46
C GLY A 736 54.86 -21.95 85.95
N SER A 737 54.89 -20.70 85.46
CA SER A 737 56.10 -20.09 84.83
C SER A 737 56.60 -20.42 83.39
N VAL A 738 56.98 -19.32 82.70
CA VAL A 738 58.06 -19.10 81.69
C VAL A 738 57.92 -19.60 80.22
N ASN A 739 57.69 -18.63 79.31
CA ASN A 739 58.48 -18.16 78.13
C ASN A 739 59.60 -19.07 77.50
N PRO A 740 60.25 -18.73 76.35
CA PRO A 740 59.87 -17.96 75.14
C PRO A 740 60.43 -18.55 73.80
N HIS A 741 60.18 -17.84 72.68
CA HIS A 741 60.96 -17.78 71.41
C HIS A 741 61.04 -19.03 70.50
N GLY A 742 61.04 -18.97 69.16
CA GLY A 742 61.08 -17.87 68.21
C GLY A 742 61.26 -18.40 66.76
N ASN A 743 61.41 -17.45 65.82
CA ASN A 743 61.80 -17.58 64.39
C ASN A 743 60.75 -18.06 63.38
N SER A 744 60.68 -17.56 62.14
CA SER A 744 61.37 -16.46 61.44
C SER A 744 60.75 -16.32 60.04
N THR A 745 60.95 -15.16 59.39
CA THR A 745 60.80 -14.85 57.95
C THR A 745 59.39 -14.97 57.36
N GLY A 746 58.88 -14.06 56.54
CA GLY A 746 59.44 -12.91 55.83
C GLY A 746 58.56 -12.65 54.59
N GLN A 747 58.38 -11.37 54.26
CA GLN A 747 57.96 -10.83 52.96
C GLN A 747 56.46 -10.89 52.55
N ARG A 748 55.87 -9.69 52.57
CA ARG A 748 54.85 -9.16 51.63
C ARG A 748 55.45 -9.01 50.19
N PRO A 749 54.76 -8.55 49.12
CA PRO A 749 53.43 -7.89 49.03
C PRO A 749 52.59 -8.25 47.78
N LYS A 750 51.50 -7.48 47.60
CA LYS A 750 50.86 -7.00 46.34
C LYS A 750 49.52 -7.66 46.00
N ASP A 751 48.40 -6.94 46.16
CA ASP A 751 47.89 -5.76 45.43
C ASP A 751 46.93 -6.22 44.32
N ASN A 752 45.64 -5.89 44.44
CA ASN A 752 44.95 -4.83 43.68
C ASN A 752 43.51 -5.16 43.23
N TYR A 753 42.61 -4.21 43.55
CA TYR A 753 41.41 -3.76 42.80
C TYR A 753 40.20 -4.73 42.70
N SER A 754 38.93 -4.31 42.72
CA SER A 754 38.28 -2.98 42.82
C SER A 754 36.81 -3.10 43.24
N GLN A 755 36.35 -2.00 43.82
CA GLN A 755 35.00 -1.50 44.15
C GLN A 755 33.79 -1.80 43.22
N ASN A 756 32.60 -1.74 43.87
CA ASN A 756 31.33 -1.06 43.53
C ASN A 756 30.58 -1.47 42.23
N PHE A 757 29.29 -1.83 42.21
CA PHE A 757 28.07 -1.10 42.62
C PHE A 757 28.03 0.37 42.15
N VAL A 758 27.51 0.63 40.95
CA VAL A 758 26.23 1.34 40.69
C VAL A 758 25.68 0.83 39.37
#